data_AF-A0A432UB97-F1
#
_entry.id   AF-A0A432UB97-F1
#
_cell.length_a   1.000
_cell.length_b   1.000
_cell.length_c   1.000
_cell.angle_alpha   90.00
_cell.angle_beta   90.00
_cell.angle_gamma   90.00
#
_symmetry.space_group_name_H-M   'P 1'
#
loop_
_entity.id
_entity.type
_entity.pdbx_description
1 polymer ?
#
loop_
_entity_poly.entity_id
_entity_poly.type
_entity_poly.pdbx_seq_one_letter_code
_entity_poly.pdbx_strand_id
1 'polypeptide(L)'
;MKSLWRKGWLFLIWGLVALPAWAVSPEEDPAWWLEEARFAYQQGDLLGALQILKETERRFPGRMRGPLRALKARVLLESGKVKEAVKILESLSTSYALSPEDLLLLAQGQLRLGNYPQALFWARLVEKQTRGELRCQAQVILARAYLAQQAKRKAAQEALKVLEEGRCSEKSLAQALEVLLESGYNPKKAQELLQSRPGLRLYAPGIFKVLGDRWLAQGKLEKAREAYFRYLNLSGAEEEAPELFLRLAEAFFHRGRLRLARTYYELLLTVWPHRDEAKFAKFRLYYLSYQFKRKLGASTLRERKALIPLINELRHSHPGHPLTREAHALEVRLYLEDKKPEKAFWTALDFLKRYPQDPLVKEVKRGLCEADNLFLEKLLAKKAYFRLLALHRQEGNFLEKARCGAHFYWLGKTYAVFHLSLTSTAYFLKAYQFGVPRAHLPDLYLTLIRRALEEGRLEAAAELLEIFPQEFPFYRNHPRLLLLKARWLSQSGHLQEARSLFEALLSRKDFPRELRPEALNLFFQLALKIKDLDLAFRILRDPSYSATAEDYAFLIQLALENEDYLRAKRYLLAGKKHFPQALSLRWLEGLYYERKGREEEALKIWQTLASVNSTEGRLAQGILRGLQLIEEARKVIY
;
A
#
# COMPACT_ATOMS: atom_id res chain seq x y z
N MET A 1 -80.11 -22.96 -26.01
CA MET A 1 -80.98 -21.92 -25.44
C MET A 1 -80.89 -20.70 -26.37
N LYS A 2 -81.84 -20.55 -27.32
CA LYS A 2 -83.00 -19.63 -27.26
C LYS A 2 -82.56 -18.15 -27.13
N SER A 3 -82.47 -17.40 -28.22
CA SER A 3 -83.53 -16.62 -28.94
C SER A 3 -83.90 -15.29 -28.27
N LEU A 4 -83.82 -14.18 -29.02
CA LEU A 4 -84.63 -12.93 -28.97
C LEU A 4 -83.81 -11.83 -29.67
N TRP A 5 -84.04 -11.35 -30.90
CA TRP A 5 -85.23 -10.80 -31.60
C TRP A 5 -85.85 -9.55 -30.96
N ARG A 6 -85.52 -8.36 -31.52
CA ARG A 6 -86.34 -7.12 -31.67
C ARG A 6 -85.52 -6.13 -32.52
N LYS A 7 -85.79 -5.94 -33.82
CA LYS A 7 -86.83 -5.13 -34.50
C LYS A 7 -86.89 -3.65 -34.11
N GLY A 8 -86.45 -2.79 -35.05
CA GLY A 8 -86.79 -1.36 -35.21
C GLY A 8 -86.28 -0.90 -36.60
N TRP A 9 -87.08 -1.09 -37.66
CA TRP A 9 -87.75 -0.03 -38.44
C TRP A 9 -86.80 1.10 -38.91
N LEU A 10 -86.21 1.01 -40.11
CA LEU A 10 -86.73 1.47 -41.42
C LEU A 10 -87.17 2.95 -41.44
N PHE A 11 -86.23 3.83 -41.80
CA PHE A 11 -86.49 5.03 -42.60
C PHE A 11 -85.44 5.09 -43.72
N LEU A 12 -85.84 4.62 -44.90
CA LEU A 12 -85.14 4.80 -46.17
C LEU A 12 -85.51 6.18 -46.70
N ILE A 13 -84.57 7.12 -46.66
CA ILE A 13 -84.63 8.35 -47.47
C ILE A 13 -83.75 8.09 -48.70
N TRP A 14 -84.40 7.77 -49.82
CA TRP A 14 -83.77 7.76 -51.14
C TRP A 14 -83.64 9.21 -51.61
N GLY A 15 -82.47 9.81 -51.34
CA GLY A 15 -82.01 11.03 -52.02
C GLY A 15 -81.00 10.65 -53.09
N LEU A 16 -81.47 10.36 -54.30
CA LEU A 16 -80.64 10.16 -55.49
C LEU A 16 -80.08 11.54 -55.92
N VAL A 17 -78.93 11.91 -55.37
CA VAL A 17 -78.10 13.00 -55.92
C VAL A 17 -77.11 12.35 -56.87
N ALA A 18 -77.26 12.64 -58.16
CA ALA A 18 -76.28 12.28 -59.18
C ALA A 18 -74.93 12.93 -58.84
N LEU A 19 -73.96 12.13 -58.40
CA LEU A 19 -72.57 12.57 -58.24
C LEU A 19 -71.89 12.59 -59.62
N PRO A 20 -71.17 13.65 -59.97
CA PRO A 20 -70.46 13.75 -61.24
C PRO A 20 -69.32 12.71 -61.32
N ALA A 21 -69.26 11.98 -62.43
CA ALA A 21 -68.30 10.91 -62.73
C ALA A 21 -66.89 11.42 -63.08
N TRP A 22 -66.26 12.19 -62.19
CA TRP A 22 -64.87 12.64 -62.30
C TRP A 22 -64.14 12.37 -60.98
N ALA A 23 -64.19 11.14 -60.48
CA ALA A 23 -63.36 10.72 -59.36
C ALA A 23 -61.98 10.30 -59.91
N VAL A 24 -61.01 11.20 -59.81
CA VAL A 24 -59.58 10.87 -59.97
C VAL A 24 -59.28 9.70 -59.03
N SER A 25 -58.60 8.65 -59.52
CA SER A 25 -58.25 7.50 -58.70
C SER A 25 -57.48 7.98 -57.45
N PRO A 26 -57.83 7.55 -56.22
CA PRO A 26 -57.16 7.98 -55.00
C PRO A 26 -55.64 7.83 -55.06
N GLU A 27 -55.13 6.90 -55.86
CA GLU A 27 -53.70 6.64 -56.07
C GLU A 27 -52.95 7.75 -56.84
N GLU A 28 -53.66 8.65 -57.54
CA GLU A 28 -53.06 9.76 -58.30
C GLU A 28 -52.93 11.05 -57.47
N ASP A 29 -53.55 11.12 -56.28
CA ASP A 29 -53.44 12.27 -55.37
C ASP A 29 -52.34 12.04 -54.32
N PRO A 30 -51.26 12.85 -54.29
CA PRO A 30 -50.23 12.74 -53.25
C PRO A 30 -50.77 12.94 -51.83
N ALA A 31 -51.95 13.55 -51.64
CA ALA A 31 -52.56 13.73 -50.33
C ALA A 31 -53.02 12.39 -49.75
N TRP A 32 -53.56 11.51 -50.59
CA TRP A 32 -53.95 10.17 -50.20
C TRP A 32 -52.74 9.37 -49.69
N TRP A 33 -51.62 9.40 -50.43
CA TRP A 33 -50.37 8.75 -50.02
C TRP A 33 -49.80 9.30 -48.71
N LEU A 34 -49.95 10.61 -48.46
CA LEU A 34 -49.54 11.22 -47.20
C LEU A 34 -50.39 10.71 -46.03
N GLU A 35 -51.71 10.60 -46.20
CA GLU A 35 -52.59 10.05 -45.16
C GLU A 35 -52.33 8.57 -44.92
N GLU A 36 -52.06 7.77 -45.97
CA GLU A 36 -51.70 6.36 -45.83
C GLU A 36 -50.38 6.19 -45.05
N ALA A 37 -49.37 7.02 -45.35
CA ALA A 37 -48.13 7.05 -44.60
C ALA A 37 -48.33 7.48 -43.14
N ARG A 38 -49.25 8.44 -42.87
CA ARG A 38 -49.61 8.84 -41.51
C ARG A 38 -50.31 7.72 -40.78
N PHE A 39 -51.21 7.01 -41.44
CA PHE A 39 -51.91 5.88 -40.85
C PHE A 39 -50.93 4.78 -40.46
N ALA A 40 -50.03 4.36 -41.38
CA ALA A 40 -48.97 3.40 -41.08
C ALA A 40 -48.08 3.86 -39.91
N TYR A 41 -47.70 5.14 -39.90
CA TYR A 41 -46.91 5.73 -38.81
C TYR A 41 -47.67 5.71 -37.46
N GLN A 42 -48.97 6.04 -37.45
CA GLN A 42 -49.81 6.01 -36.26
C GLN A 42 -50.03 4.59 -35.72
N GLN A 43 -50.01 3.56 -36.58
CA GLN A 43 -50.00 2.15 -36.18
C GLN A 43 -48.63 1.67 -35.68
N GLY A 44 -47.60 2.52 -35.71
CA GLY A 44 -46.23 2.16 -35.33
C GLY A 44 -45.45 1.40 -36.41
N ASP A 45 -46.00 1.25 -37.62
CA ASP A 45 -45.31 0.64 -38.76
C ASP A 45 -44.38 1.67 -39.42
N LEU A 46 -43.24 1.91 -38.77
CA LEU A 46 -42.23 2.85 -39.25
C LEU A 46 -41.63 2.44 -40.61
N LEU A 47 -41.52 1.13 -40.87
CA LEU A 47 -40.96 0.62 -42.13
C LEU A 47 -41.95 0.79 -43.28
N GLY A 48 -43.21 0.41 -43.07
CA GLY A 48 -44.29 0.62 -44.04
C GLY A 48 -44.47 2.10 -44.34
N ALA A 49 -44.55 2.96 -43.31
CA ALA A 49 -44.63 4.41 -43.49
C ALA A 49 -43.46 4.94 -44.33
N LEU A 50 -42.23 4.49 -44.07
CA LEU A 50 -41.05 4.92 -44.84
C LEU A 50 -41.07 4.42 -46.29
N GLN A 51 -41.57 3.20 -46.54
CA GLN A 51 -41.72 2.66 -47.89
C GLN A 51 -42.75 3.45 -48.71
N ILE A 52 -43.93 3.70 -48.12
CA ILE A 52 -44.99 4.52 -48.72
C ILE A 52 -44.42 5.89 -49.10
N LEU A 53 -43.74 6.57 -48.17
CA LEU A 53 -43.16 7.90 -48.41
C LEU A 53 -42.10 7.92 -49.53
N LYS A 54 -41.28 6.87 -49.65
CA LYS A 54 -40.29 6.76 -50.74
C LYS A 54 -40.98 6.56 -52.09
N GLU A 55 -42.02 5.73 -52.13
CA GLU A 55 -42.78 5.48 -53.35
C GLU A 55 -43.54 6.74 -53.78
N THR A 56 -44.10 7.51 -52.84
CA THR A 56 -44.74 8.79 -53.13
C THR A 56 -43.74 9.81 -53.69
N GLU A 57 -42.53 9.92 -53.11
CA GLU A 57 -41.48 10.81 -53.65
C GLU A 57 -41.08 10.41 -55.08
N ARG A 58 -41.08 9.11 -55.39
CA ARG A 58 -40.77 8.59 -56.72
C ARG A 58 -41.87 8.91 -57.73
N ARG A 59 -43.14 8.73 -57.36
CA ARG A 59 -44.31 8.94 -58.23
C ARG A 59 -44.61 10.41 -58.47
N PHE A 60 -44.34 11.28 -57.48
CA PHE A 60 -44.68 12.69 -57.54
C PHE A 60 -43.45 13.60 -57.33
N PRO A 61 -42.46 13.57 -58.24
CA PRO A 61 -41.25 14.36 -58.09
C PRO A 61 -41.59 15.86 -58.12
N GLY A 62 -41.46 16.53 -56.97
CA GLY A 62 -41.62 17.99 -56.86
C GLY A 62 -42.95 18.49 -56.27
N ARG A 63 -44.00 17.66 -56.19
CA ARG A 63 -45.29 18.04 -55.56
C ARG A 63 -45.30 17.67 -54.07
N MET A 64 -45.95 18.47 -53.22
CA MET A 64 -46.11 18.24 -51.77
C MET A 64 -44.81 18.05 -50.95
N ARG A 65 -43.75 18.80 -51.28
CA ARG A 65 -42.43 18.65 -50.64
C ARG A 65 -42.42 18.85 -49.13
N GLY A 66 -43.18 19.81 -48.59
CA GLY A 66 -43.10 20.18 -47.17
C GLY A 66 -43.62 19.09 -46.22
N PRO A 67 -44.94 18.85 -46.16
CA PRO A 67 -45.55 17.91 -45.22
C PRO A 67 -45.03 16.47 -45.37
N LEU A 68 -44.77 16.02 -46.59
CA LEU A 68 -44.29 14.67 -46.87
C LEU A 68 -42.87 14.45 -46.36
N ARG A 69 -41.97 15.41 -46.62
CA ARG A 69 -40.60 15.36 -46.11
C ARG A 69 -40.54 15.54 -44.59
N ALA A 70 -41.42 16.35 -44.01
CA ALA A 70 -41.54 16.49 -42.56
C ALA A 70 -41.95 15.17 -41.90
N LEU A 71 -42.96 14.48 -42.44
CA LEU A 71 -43.35 13.14 -41.97
C LEU A 71 -42.23 12.11 -42.14
N LYS A 72 -41.54 12.13 -43.29
CA LYS A 72 -40.37 11.28 -43.54
C LYS A 72 -39.27 11.52 -42.52
N ALA A 73 -38.96 12.78 -42.19
CA ALA A 73 -37.97 13.10 -41.17
C ALA A 73 -38.39 12.58 -39.78
N ARG A 74 -39.68 12.65 -39.43
CA ARG A 74 -40.21 12.09 -38.18
C ARG A 74 -40.01 10.58 -38.09
N VAL A 75 -40.39 9.85 -39.14
CA VAL A 75 -40.19 8.39 -39.24
C VAL A 75 -38.70 8.02 -39.18
N LEU A 76 -37.84 8.80 -39.85
CA LEU A 76 -36.39 8.61 -39.80
C LEU A 76 -35.81 8.87 -38.40
N LEU A 77 -36.31 9.88 -37.68
CA LEU A 77 -35.85 10.20 -36.33
C LEU A 77 -36.22 9.09 -35.33
N GLU A 78 -37.41 8.51 -35.45
CA GLU A 78 -37.89 7.41 -34.60
C GLU A 78 -37.23 6.06 -34.93
N SER A 79 -36.93 5.81 -36.20
CA SER A 79 -36.14 4.64 -36.62
C SER A 79 -34.63 4.75 -36.33
N GLY A 80 -34.19 5.81 -35.66
CA GLY A 80 -32.78 6.02 -35.27
C GLY A 80 -31.88 6.61 -36.36
N LYS A 81 -32.41 6.91 -37.54
CA LYS A 81 -31.67 7.55 -38.66
C LYS A 81 -31.60 9.08 -38.50
N VAL A 82 -31.03 9.50 -37.36
CA VAL A 82 -31.03 10.90 -36.90
C VAL A 82 -30.40 11.87 -37.91
N LYS A 83 -29.26 11.50 -38.51
CA LYS A 83 -28.54 12.36 -39.47
C LYS A 83 -29.37 12.67 -40.72
N GLU A 84 -30.05 11.67 -41.26
CA GLU A 84 -30.90 11.82 -42.45
C GLU A 84 -32.13 12.69 -42.14
N ALA A 85 -32.75 12.47 -40.98
CA ALA A 85 -33.88 13.27 -40.50
C ALA A 85 -33.51 14.76 -40.37
N VAL A 86 -32.37 15.06 -39.72
CA VAL A 86 -31.89 16.44 -39.54
C VAL A 86 -31.61 17.10 -40.89
N LYS A 87 -30.92 16.41 -41.82
CA LYS A 87 -30.64 16.94 -43.16
C LYS A 87 -31.91 17.33 -43.91
N ILE A 88 -32.96 16.49 -43.82
CA ILE A 88 -34.25 16.77 -44.46
C ILE A 88 -34.88 18.02 -43.83
N LEU A 89 -34.97 18.10 -42.49
CA LEU A 89 -35.58 19.22 -41.78
C LEU A 89 -34.82 20.54 -42.00
N GLU A 90 -33.48 20.52 -42.00
CA GLU A 90 -32.66 21.71 -42.32
C GLU A 90 -32.93 22.21 -43.74
N SER A 91 -33.02 21.32 -44.72
CA SER A 91 -33.34 21.70 -46.11
C SER A 91 -34.74 22.31 -46.26
N LEU A 92 -35.68 21.90 -45.40
CA LEU A 92 -37.01 22.49 -45.35
C LEU A 92 -36.98 23.86 -44.69
N SER A 93 -36.16 24.06 -43.64
CA SER A 93 -36.08 25.33 -42.90
C SER A 93 -35.68 26.54 -43.75
N THR A 94 -34.94 26.33 -44.84
CA THR A 94 -34.51 27.40 -45.76
C THR A 94 -35.54 27.77 -46.81
N SER A 95 -36.49 26.88 -47.11
CA SER A 95 -37.43 27.02 -48.23
C SER A 95 -38.90 27.01 -47.81
N TYR A 96 -39.19 26.64 -46.55
CA TYR A 96 -40.54 26.42 -46.04
C TYR A 96 -40.63 26.83 -44.57
N ALA A 97 -41.75 27.45 -44.19
CA ALA A 97 -42.05 27.76 -42.80
C ALA A 97 -42.39 26.47 -42.05
N LEU A 98 -41.40 25.89 -41.37
CA LEU A 98 -41.58 24.69 -40.55
C LEU A 98 -42.61 24.93 -39.45
N SER A 99 -43.46 23.93 -39.21
CA SER A 99 -44.35 23.93 -38.04
C SER A 99 -43.53 23.89 -36.75
N PRO A 100 -44.06 24.38 -35.62
CA PRO A 100 -43.37 24.26 -34.34
C PRO A 100 -43.03 22.82 -33.94
N GLU A 101 -43.85 21.84 -34.33
CA GLU A 101 -43.60 20.42 -34.16
C GLU A 101 -42.37 19.96 -34.95
N ASP A 102 -42.22 20.40 -36.20
CA ASP A 102 -41.07 20.05 -37.03
C ASP A 102 -39.78 20.74 -36.56
N LEU A 103 -39.88 21.98 -36.08
CA LEU A 103 -38.78 22.69 -35.43
C LEU A 103 -38.33 21.98 -34.14
N LEU A 104 -39.28 21.44 -33.38
CA LEU A 104 -38.99 20.67 -32.17
C LEU A 104 -38.26 19.36 -32.50
N LEU A 105 -38.72 18.65 -33.55
CA LEU A 105 -38.04 17.45 -34.06
C LEU A 105 -36.63 17.75 -34.54
N LEU A 106 -36.43 18.89 -35.21
CA LEU A 106 -35.11 19.35 -35.62
C LEU A 106 -34.22 19.63 -34.40
N ALA A 107 -34.74 20.32 -33.37
CA ALA A 107 -34.01 20.55 -32.12
C ALA A 107 -33.62 19.24 -31.42
N GLN A 108 -34.53 18.26 -31.37
CA GLN A 108 -34.29 16.94 -30.80
C GLN A 108 -33.25 16.14 -31.60
N GLY A 109 -33.31 16.21 -32.93
CA GLY A 109 -32.34 15.59 -33.82
C GLY A 109 -30.94 16.16 -33.61
N GLN A 110 -30.80 17.49 -33.55
CA GLN A 110 -29.53 18.16 -33.28
C GLN A 110 -28.97 17.81 -31.90
N LEU A 111 -29.84 17.70 -30.87
CA LEU A 111 -29.45 17.26 -29.54
C LEU A 111 -28.85 15.84 -29.59
N ARG A 112 -29.50 14.90 -30.29
CA ARG A 112 -29.03 13.52 -30.46
C ARG A 112 -27.72 13.42 -31.26
N LEU A 113 -27.47 14.35 -32.18
CA LEU A 113 -26.21 14.43 -32.92
C LEU A 113 -25.07 15.09 -32.12
N GLY A 114 -25.34 15.62 -30.92
CA GLY A 114 -24.37 16.36 -30.12
C GLY A 114 -24.14 17.81 -30.59
N ASN A 115 -24.94 18.31 -31.55
CA ASN A 115 -24.86 19.69 -32.03
C ASN A 115 -25.67 20.62 -31.12
N TYR A 116 -25.17 20.82 -29.89
CA TYR A 116 -25.87 21.55 -28.84
C TYR A 116 -26.21 23.01 -29.19
N PRO A 117 -25.35 23.80 -29.88
CA PRO A 117 -25.70 25.17 -30.28
C PRO A 117 -26.93 25.23 -31.19
N GLN A 118 -27.03 24.34 -32.17
CA GLN A 118 -28.19 24.26 -33.06
C GLN A 118 -29.43 23.75 -32.31
N ALA A 119 -29.28 22.74 -31.45
CA ALA A 119 -30.38 22.27 -30.60
C ALA A 119 -30.97 23.40 -29.73
N LEU A 120 -30.11 24.22 -29.13
CA LEU A 120 -30.51 25.40 -28.35
C LEU A 120 -31.23 26.44 -29.20
N PHE A 121 -30.72 26.72 -30.40
CA PHE A 121 -31.33 27.71 -31.30
C PHE A 121 -32.76 27.31 -31.68
N TRP A 122 -32.95 26.10 -32.18
CA TRP A 122 -34.26 25.61 -32.64
C TRP A 122 -35.24 25.44 -31.49
N ALA A 123 -34.81 24.91 -30.34
CA ALA A 123 -35.68 24.77 -29.18
C ALA A 123 -36.14 26.14 -28.62
N ARG A 124 -35.28 27.18 -28.61
CA ARG A 124 -35.70 28.53 -28.20
C ARG A 124 -36.74 29.13 -29.14
N LEU A 125 -36.66 28.81 -30.44
CA LEU A 125 -37.64 29.27 -31.41
C LEU A 125 -39.02 28.66 -31.11
N VAL A 126 -39.08 27.35 -30.87
CA VAL A 126 -40.32 26.65 -30.47
C VAL A 126 -40.85 27.17 -29.14
N GLU A 127 -39.99 27.38 -28.14
CA GLU A 127 -40.38 27.92 -26.83
C GLU A 127 -41.09 29.27 -26.95
N LYS A 128 -40.62 30.15 -27.85
CA LYS A 128 -41.19 31.48 -28.07
C LYS A 128 -42.50 31.46 -28.86
N GLN A 129 -42.64 30.52 -29.81
CA GLN A 129 -43.77 30.45 -30.73
C GLN A 129 -44.97 29.68 -30.19
N THR A 130 -44.78 28.83 -29.18
CA THR A 130 -45.80 27.88 -28.71
C THR A 130 -46.13 28.06 -27.23
N ARG A 131 -47.24 27.43 -26.82
CA ARG A 131 -47.68 27.31 -25.41
C ARG A 131 -48.03 25.85 -25.11
N GLY A 132 -48.13 25.51 -23.83
CA GLY A 132 -48.50 24.15 -23.42
C GLY A 132 -47.39 23.13 -23.69
N GLU A 133 -47.76 21.92 -24.10
CA GLU A 133 -46.83 20.78 -24.13
C GLU A 133 -45.62 20.97 -25.06
N LEU A 134 -45.79 21.56 -26.24
CA LEU A 134 -44.68 21.80 -27.17
C LEU A 134 -43.62 22.74 -26.57
N ARG A 135 -44.07 23.75 -25.81
CA ARG A 135 -43.17 24.64 -25.08
C ARG A 135 -42.43 23.89 -23.98
N CYS A 136 -43.11 23.02 -23.24
CA CYS A 136 -42.49 22.18 -22.21
C CYS A 136 -41.41 21.27 -22.82
N GLN A 137 -41.71 20.60 -23.93
CA GLN A 137 -40.74 19.74 -24.63
C GLN A 137 -39.53 20.54 -25.14
N ALA A 138 -39.76 21.74 -25.67
CA ALA A 138 -38.69 22.63 -26.10
C ALA A 138 -37.78 23.02 -24.93
N GLN A 139 -38.36 23.40 -23.78
CA GLN A 139 -37.59 23.71 -22.56
C GLN A 139 -36.83 22.51 -22.00
N VAL A 140 -37.37 21.29 -22.09
CA VAL A 140 -36.62 20.06 -21.75
C VAL A 140 -35.40 19.89 -22.67
N ILE A 141 -35.55 20.13 -23.98
CA ILE A 141 -34.41 20.08 -24.93
C ILE A 141 -33.37 21.16 -24.59
N LEU A 142 -33.80 22.37 -24.23
CA LEU A 142 -32.89 23.43 -23.76
C LEU A 142 -32.12 23.00 -22.51
N ALA A 143 -32.82 22.45 -21.52
CA ALA A 143 -32.25 21.98 -20.28
C ALA A 143 -31.19 20.88 -20.53
N ARG A 144 -31.52 19.89 -21.39
CA ARG A 144 -30.59 18.80 -21.78
C ARG A 144 -29.38 19.32 -22.55
N ALA A 145 -29.57 20.23 -23.49
CA ALA A 145 -28.47 20.81 -24.26
C ALA A 145 -27.51 21.60 -23.35
N TYR A 146 -28.03 22.39 -22.40
CA TYR A 146 -27.19 23.07 -21.42
C TYR A 146 -26.45 22.10 -20.50
N LEU A 147 -27.11 21.02 -20.08
CA LEU A 147 -26.47 20.01 -19.23
C LEU A 147 -25.31 19.33 -19.97
N ALA A 148 -25.49 18.98 -21.24
CA ALA A 148 -24.46 18.39 -22.08
C ALA A 148 -23.28 19.35 -22.34
N GLN A 149 -23.53 20.66 -22.37
CA GLN A 149 -22.49 21.70 -22.38
C GLN A 149 -21.87 21.98 -20.99
N GLN A 150 -22.17 21.17 -19.97
CA GLN A 150 -21.73 21.34 -18.58
C GLN A 150 -22.23 22.64 -17.91
N ALA A 151 -23.21 23.34 -18.50
CA ALA A 151 -23.83 24.55 -17.96
C ALA A 151 -24.93 24.21 -16.94
N LYS A 152 -24.57 23.47 -15.88
CA LYS A 152 -25.50 22.88 -14.89
C LYS A 152 -26.51 23.87 -14.28
N ARG A 153 -26.09 25.11 -14.01
CA ARG A 153 -26.98 26.14 -13.45
C ARG A 153 -28.11 26.52 -14.42
N LYS A 154 -27.78 26.68 -15.71
CA LYS A 154 -28.77 27.02 -16.75
C LYS A 154 -29.68 25.82 -17.03
N ALA A 155 -29.12 24.62 -17.08
CA ALA A 155 -29.90 23.39 -17.21
C ALA A 155 -30.95 23.25 -16.11
N ALA A 156 -30.56 23.47 -14.85
CA ALA A 156 -31.48 23.46 -13.72
C ALA A 156 -32.57 24.56 -13.82
N GLN A 157 -32.21 25.77 -14.26
CA GLN A 157 -33.17 26.86 -14.45
C GLN A 157 -34.24 26.52 -15.50
N GLU A 158 -33.83 26.01 -16.66
CA GLU A 158 -34.79 25.61 -17.71
C GLU A 158 -35.66 24.44 -17.28
N ALA A 159 -35.09 23.44 -16.59
CA ALA A 159 -35.87 22.34 -16.03
C ALA A 159 -36.91 22.80 -14.99
N LEU A 160 -36.58 23.79 -14.16
CA LEU A 160 -37.50 24.35 -13.18
C LEU A 160 -38.71 25.04 -13.83
N LYS A 161 -38.51 25.74 -14.95
CA LYS A 161 -39.61 26.36 -15.70
C LYS A 161 -40.65 25.33 -16.12
N VAL A 162 -40.21 24.17 -16.63
CA VAL A 162 -41.09 23.07 -17.02
C VAL A 162 -41.87 22.53 -15.83
N LEU A 163 -41.22 22.39 -14.67
CA LEU A 163 -41.85 21.84 -13.46
C LEU A 163 -42.88 22.80 -12.84
N GLU A 164 -42.68 24.10 -13.03
CA GLU A 164 -43.58 25.16 -12.54
C GLU A 164 -44.75 25.43 -13.51
N GLU A 165 -44.63 25.02 -14.78
CA GLU A 165 -45.68 25.19 -15.78
C GLU A 165 -46.76 24.09 -15.67
N GLY A 166 -47.99 24.49 -15.30
CA GLY A 166 -49.10 23.57 -15.02
C GLY A 166 -49.69 22.83 -16.23
N ARG A 167 -49.23 23.14 -17.46
CA ARG A 167 -49.76 22.56 -18.72
C ARG A 167 -48.86 21.47 -19.33
N CYS A 168 -47.78 21.10 -18.65
CA CYS A 168 -46.86 20.08 -19.14
C CYS A 168 -47.38 18.66 -18.83
N SER A 169 -47.17 17.75 -19.78
CA SER A 169 -47.44 16.32 -19.62
C SER A 169 -46.54 15.71 -18.55
N GLU A 170 -46.98 14.58 -17.95
CA GLU A 170 -46.15 13.83 -16.99
C GLU A 170 -44.80 13.41 -17.59
N LYS A 171 -44.77 13.11 -18.90
CA LYS A 171 -43.53 12.78 -19.61
C LYS A 171 -42.55 13.96 -19.66
N SER A 172 -43.02 15.15 -20.00
CA SER A 172 -42.17 16.35 -20.04
C SER A 172 -41.70 16.76 -18.65
N LEU A 173 -42.57 16.68 -17.65
CA LEU A 173 -42.23 16.92 -16.25
C LEU A 173 -41.18 15.92 -15.74
N ALA A 174 -41.33 14.65 -16.08
CA ALA A 174 -40.39 13.60 -15.71
C ALA A 174 -39.00 13.84 -16.32
N GLN A 175 -38.94 14.15 -17.62
CA GLN A 175 -37.67 14.47 -18.29
C GLN A 175 -37.01 15.74 -17.73
N ALA A 176 -37.80 16.77 -17.41
CA ALA A 176 -37.27 17.96 -16.72
C ALA A 176 -36.71 17.62 -15.34
N LEU A 177 -37.39 16.74 -14.59
CA LEU A 177 -36.97 16.32 -13.27
C LEU A 177 -35.64 15.54 -13.28
N GLU A 178 -35.44 14.68 -14.29
CA GLU A 178 -34.14 14.00 -14.50
C GLU A 178 -33.00 15.01 -14.71
N VAL A 179 -33.20 15.96 -15.63
CA VAL A 179 -32.20 17.00 -15.93
C VAL A 179 -31.90 17.86 -14.69
N LEU A 180 -32.93 18.19 -13.91
CA LEU A 180 -32.79 18.95 -12.68
C LEU A 180 -31.87 18.23 -11.68
N LEU A 181 -32.04 16.91 -11.53
CA LEU A 181 -31.23 16.10 -10.62
C LEU A 181 -29.80 15.92 -11.11
N GLU A 182 -29.61 15.62 -12.40
CA GLU A 182 -28.28 15.49 -13.01
C GLU A 182 -27.48 16.81 -12.95
N SER A 183 -28.19 17.95 -12.97
CA SER A 183 -27.60 19.28 -12.76
C SER A 183 -27.08 19.51 -11.33
N GLY A 184 -27.31 18.57 -10.39
CA GLY A 184 -26.88 18.66 -9.00
C GLY A 184 -27.85 19.40 -8.08
N TYR A 185 -29.09 19.62 -8.51
CA TYR A 185 -30.09 20.33 -7.73
C TYR A 185 -30.50 19.59 -6.45
N ASN A 186 -31.21 20.27 -5.55
CA ASN A 186 -31.62 19.72 -4.25
C ASN A 186 -32.68 18.61 -4.42
N PRO A 187 -32.44 17.37 -3.93
CA PRO A 187 -33.34 16.23 -4.05
C PRO A 187 -34.64 16.41 -3.28
N LYS A 188 -34.69 17.33 -2.30
CA LYS A 188 -35.90 17.58 -1.52
C LYS A 188 -37.04 18.08 -2.40
N LYS A 189 -36.78 19.07 -3.26
CA LYS A 189 -37.78 19.57 -4.22
C LYS A 189 -38.23 18.47 -5.19
N ALA A 190 -37.31 17.60 -5.61
CA ALA A 190 -37.65 16.45 -6.43
C ALA A 190 -38.55 15.44 -5.69
N GLN A 191 -38.29 15.19 -4.41
CA GLN A 191 -39.13 14.32 -3.57
C GLN A 191 -40.53 14.91 -3.35
N GLU A 192 -40.63 16.21 -3.08
CA GLU A 192 -41.90 16.93 -2.94
C GLU A 192 -42.73 16.85 -4.23
N LEU A 193 -42.07 16.98 -5.39
CA LEU A 193 -42.70 16.79 -6.70
C LEU A 193 -43.17 15.34 -6.91
N LEU A 194 -42.38 14.33 -6.54
CA LEU A 194 -42.77 12.92 -6.63
C LEU A 194 -43.85 12.51 -5.60
N GLN A 195 -44.05 13.30 -4.55
CA GLN A 195 -45.14 13.12 -3.58
C GLN A 195 -46.43 13.75 -4.09
N SER A 196 -46.36 14.99 -4.58
CA SER A 196 -47.51 15.71 -5.14
C SER A 196 -47.97 15.15 -6.48
N ARG A 197 -47.07 14.53 -7.27
CA ARG A 197 -47.37 13.90 -8.56
C ARG A 197 -46.79 12.48 -8.63
N PRO A 198 -47.48 11.47 -8.06
CA PRO A 198 -46.98 10.09 -8.01
C PRO A 198 -46.76 9.43 -9.39
N GLY A 199 -47.49 9.84 -10.43
CA GLY A 199 -47.36 9.31 -11.80
C GLY A 199 -45.97 9.50 -12.41
N LEU A 200 -45.27 10.58 -12.02
CA LEU A 200 -43.91 10.88 -12.48
C LEU A 200 -42.89 9.77 -12.18
N ARG A 201 -43.17 8.92 -11.17
CA ARG A 201 -42.31 7.79 -10.81
C ARG A 201 -42.12 6.80 -11.96
N LEU A 202 -43.14 6.60 -12.79
CA LEU A 202 -43.10 5.67 -13.93
C LEU A 202 -42.29 6.23 -15.10
N TYR A 203 -42.31 7.56 -15.28
CA TYR A 203 -41.72 8.21 -16.44
C TYR A 203 -40.26 8.67 -16.23
N ALA A 204 -39.80 8.75 -14.98
CA ALA A 204 -38.42 9.12 -14.66
C ALA A 204 -37.82 8.20 -13.58
N PRO A 205 -37.64 6.89 -13.88
CA PRO A 205 -37.07 5.95 -12.92
C PRO A 205 -35.65 6.35 -12.49
N GLY A 206 -34.87 7.01 -13.36
CA GLY A 206 -33.50 7.46 -13.09
C GLY A 206 -33.36 8.35 -11.86
N ILE A 207 -34.44 9.06 -11.47
CA ILE A 207 -34.49 9.84 -10.22
C ILE A 207 -34.13 8.97 -9.02
N PHE A 208 -34.63 7.74 -8.96
CA PHE A 208 -34.39 6.86 -7.83
C PHE A 208 -32.92 6.42 -7.73
N LYS A 209 -32.20 6.28 -8.86
CA LYS A 209 -30.75 6.04 -8.84
C LYS A 209 -30.00 7.21 -8.23
N VAL A 210 -30.31 8.44 -8.66
CA VAL A 210 -29.68 9.66 -8.12
C VAL A 210 -29.98 9.85 -6.64
N LEU A 211 -31.23 9.60 -6.22
CA LEU A 211 -31.61 9.61 -4.81
C LEU A 211 -30.85 8.53 -4.02
N GLY A 212 -30.72 7.33 -4.57
CA GLY A 212 -29.95 6.23 -4.01
C GLY A 212 -28.50 6.60 -3.76
N ASP A 213 -27.82 7.13 -4.78
CA ASP A 213 -26.43 7.60 -4.68
C ASP A 213 -26.25 8.64 -3.59
N ARG A 214 -27.19 9.59 -3.50
CA ARG A 214 -27.13 10.66 -2.51
C ARG A 214 -27.41 10.17 -1.11
N TRP A 215 -28.37 9.27 -0.93
CA TRP A 215 -28.63 8.64 0.37
C TRP A 215 -27.48 7.74 0.80
N LEU A 216 -26.82 7.06 -0.14
CA LEU A 216 -25.62 6.27 0.12
C LEU A 216 -24.48 7.16 0.62
N ALA A 217 -24.22 8.28 -0.05
CA ALA A 217 -23.23 9.28 0.36
C ALA A 217 -23.54 9.90 1.74
N GLN A 218 -24.82 10.04 2.09
CA GLN A 218 -25.27 10.47 3.42
C GLN A 218 -25.23 9.36 4.49
N GLY A 219 -24.90 8.12 4.10
CA GLY A 219 -24.93 6.96 4.99
C GLY A 219 -26.33 6.47 5.38
N LYS A 220 -27.38 6.94 4.68
CA LYS A 220 -28.79 6.51 4.90
C LYS A 220 -29.07 5.24 4.11
N LEU A 221 -28.46 4.13 4.54
CA LEU A 221 -28.38 2.88 3.77
C LEU A 221 -29.74 2.28 3.39
N GLU A 222 -30.73 2.30 4.30
CA GLU A 222 -32.07 1.75 3.99
C GLU A 222 -32.79 2.55 2.91
N LYS A 223 -32.69 3.88 2.95
CA LYS A 223 -33.26 4.75 1.91
C LYS A 223 -32.56 4.55 0.57
N ALA A 224 -31.24 4.42 0.59
CA ALA A 224 -30.46 4.12 -0.61
C ALA A 224 -30.88 2.79 -1.24
N ARG A 225 -31.02 1.75 -0.41
CA ARG A 225 -31.54 0.45 -0.80
C ARG A 225 -32.90 0.57 -1.47
N GLU A 226 -33.88 1.17 -0.80
CA GLU A 226 -35.23 1.37 -1.34
C GLU A 226 -35.22 2.11 -2.68
N ALA A 227 -34.38 3.13 -2.83
CA ALA A 227 -34.20 3.86 -4.08
C ALA A 227 -33.71 2.94 -5.21
N TYR A 228 -32.62 2.22 -4.98
CA TYR A 228 -32.04 1.38 -6.03
C TYR A 228 -32.99 0.25 -6.44
N PHE A 229 -33.72 -0.37 -5.49
CA PHE A 229 -34.75 -1.36 -5.85
C PHE A 229 -35.89 -0.74 -6.67
N ARG A 230 -36.37 0.45 -6.30
CA ARG A 230 -37.39 1.16 -7.09
C ARG A 230 -36.88 1.52 -8.48
N TYR A 231 -35.63 1.96 -8.59
CA TYR A 231 -34.98 2.23 -9.87
C TYR A 231 -35.00 0.99 -10.75
N LEU A 232 -34.41 -0.11 -10.30
CA LEU A 232 -34.28 -1.35 -11.07
C LEU A 232 -35.64 -1.91 -11.48
N ASN A 233 -36.63 -1.89 -10.57
CA ASN A 233 -37.97 -2.38 -10.86
C ASN A 233 -38.72 -1.54 -11.90
N LEU A 234 -38.46 -0.23 -11.98
CA LEU A 234 -39.18 0.68 -12.86
C LEU A 234 -38.46 0.90 -14.19
N SER A 235 -37.13 0.89 -14.22
CA SER A 235 -36.34 1.08 -15.44
C SER A 235 -36.15 -0.21 -16.23
N GLY A 236 -36.19 -1.38 -15.57
CA GLY A 236 -35.76 -2.64 -16.17
C GLY A 236 -34.26 -2.71 -16.46
N ALA A 237 -33.46 -1.79 -15.91
CA ALA A 237 -32.01 -1.69 -16.14
C ALA A 237 -31.22 -2.74 -15.33
N GLU A 238 -31.51 -4.03 -15.55
CA GLU A 238 -30.89 -5.14 -14.83
C GLU A 238 -29.36 -5.15 -14.96
N GLU A 239 -28.82 -4.69 -16.09
CA GLU A 239 -27.37 -4.63 -16.33
C GLU A 239 -26.62 -3.71 -15.36
N GLU A 240 -27.30 -2.72 -14.76
CA GLU A 240 -26.71 -1.81 -13.77
C GLU A 240 -26.80 -2.36 -12.33
N ALA A 241 -27.60 -3.41 -12.12
CA ALA A 241 -27.85 -3.97 -10.80
C ALA A 241 -26.56 -4.41 -10.06
N PRO A 242 -25.59 -5.09 -10.71
CA PRO A 242 -24.38 -5.54 -10.03
C PRO A 242 -23.60 -4.42 -9.36
N GLU A 243 -23.36 -3.32 -10.07
CA GLU A 243 -22.61 -2.16 -9.55
C GLU A 243 -23.33 -1.55 -8.34
N LEU A 244 -24.65 -1.34 -8.46
CA LEU A 244 -25.47 -0.77 -7.39
C LEU A 244 -25.47 -1.65 -6.14
N PHE A 245 -25.60 -2.97 -6.31
CA PHE A 245 -25.58 -3.92 -5.19
C PHE A 245 -24.20 -4.05 -4.55
N LEU A 246 -23.11 -3.98 -5.32
CA LEU A 246 -21.76 -3.95 -4.75
C LEU A 246 -21.56 -2.69 -3.90
N ARG A 247 -21.99 -1.52 -4.40
CA ARG A 247 -21.90 -0.25 -3.67
C ARG A 247 -22.72 -0.27 -2.37
N LEU A 248 -23.91 -0.85 -2.38
CA LEU A 248 -24.69 -1.09 -1.16
C LEU A 248 -23.95 -2.03 -0.20
N ALA A 249 -23.45 -3.16 -0.70
CA ALA A 249 -22.78 -4.17 0.11
C ALA A 249 -21.55 -3.59 0.84
N GLU A 250 -20.72 -2.83 0.13
CA GLU A 250 -19.56 -2.13 0.70
C GLU A 250 -19.97 -1.09 1.74
N ALA A 251 -21.04 -0.33 1.49
CA ALA A 251 -21.54 0.64 2.46
C ALA A 251 -22.08 -0.04 3.74
N PHE A 252 -22.79 -1.17 3.61
CA PHE A 252 -23.21 -1.98 4.76
C PHE A 252 -22.02 -2.57 5.51
N PHE A 253 -20.99 -3.04 4.78
CA PHE A 253 -19.76 -3.59 5.33
C PHE A 253 -19.03 -2.55 6.21
N HIS A 254 -18.79 -1.34 5.69
CA HIS A 254 -18.10 -0.28 6.43
C HIS A 254 -18.91 0.26 7.63
N ARG A 255 -20.24 0.10 7.64
CA ARG A 255 -21.11 0.41 8.79
C ARG A 255 -21.23 -0.75 9.80
N GLY A 256 -20.50 -1.85 9.62
CA GLY A 256 -20.53 -3.00 10.51
C GLY A 256 -21.79 -3.86 10.41
N ARG A 257 -22.67 -3.62 9.42
CA ARG A 257 -23.89 -4.41 9.18
C ARG A 257 -23.55 -5.65 8.34
N LEU A 258 -22.69 -6.51 8.88
CA LEU A 258 -22.03 -7.60 8.14
C LEU A 258 -23.00 -8.63 7.57
N ARG A 259 -24.13 -8.90 8.24
CA ARG A 259 -25.16 -9.84 7.75
C ARG A 259 -25.78 -9.36 6.43
N LEU A 260 -26.17 -8.08 6.36
CA LEU A 260 -26.75 -7.50 5.15
C LEU A 260 -25.72 -7.39 4.02
N ALA A 261 -24.49 -6.96 4.33
CA ALA A 261 -23.40 -6.94 3.36
C ALA A 261 -23.18 -8.32 2.74
N ARG A 262 -23.14 -9.37 3.58
CA ARG A 262 -23.02 -10.76 3.14
C ARG A 262 -24.14 -11.17 2.18
N THR A 263 -25.39 -10.85 2.49
CA THR A 263 -26.54 -11.16 1.61
C THR A 263 -26.37 -10.56 0.21
N TYR A 264 -25.91 -9.31 0.10
CA TYR A 264 -25.68 -8.69 -1.20
C TYR A 264 -24.47 -9.28 -1.95
N TYR A 265 -23.39 -9.62 -1.24
CA TYR A 265 -22.27 -10.32 -1.88
C TYR A 265 -22.68 -11.71 -2.39
N GLU A 266 -23.48 -12.45 -1.62
CA GLU A 266 -24.02 -13.75 -2.04
C GLU A 266 -24.95 -13.59 -3.26
N LEU A 267 -25.82 -12.56 -3.27
CA LEU A 267 -26.68 -12.24 -4.41
C LEU A 267 -25.89 -12.00 -5.70
N LEU A 268 -24.81 -11.21 -5.63
CA LEU A 268 -23.93 -10.92 -6.78
C LEU A 268 -23.32 -12.20 -7.35
N LEU A 269 -22.91 -13.13 -6.49
CA LEU A 269 -22.35 -14.42 -6.92
C LEU A 269 -23.39 -15.36 -7.52
N THR A 270 -24.63 -15.33 -7.03
CA THR A 270 -25.67 -16.24 -7.51
C THR A 270 -26.33 -15.77 -8.79
N VAL A 271 -26.62 -14.46 -8.90
CA VAL A 271 -27.40 -13.91 -10.01
C VAL A 271 -26.49 -13.44 -11.15
N TRP A 272 -25.33 -12.85 -10.84
CA TRP A 272 -24.41 -12.30 -11.84
C TRP A 272 -22.98 -12.86 -11.74
N PRO A 273 -22.78 -14.20 -11.72
CA PRO A 273 -21.48 -14.83 -11.45
C PRO A 273 -20.36 -14.44 -12.42
N HIS A 274 -20.71 -13.99 -13.62
CA HIS A 274 -19.77 -13.65 -14.70
C HIS A 274 -19.36 -12.16 -14.73
N ARG A 275 -20.01 -11.31 -13.91
CA ARG A 275 -19.71 -9.88 -13.83
C ARG A 275 -18.54 -9.61 -12.88
N ASP A 276 -17.81 -8.51 -13.08
CA ASP A 276 -16.62 -8.21 -12.28
C ASP A 276 -16.96 -7.95 -10.80
N GLU A 277 -18.14 -7.40 -10.51
CA GLU A 277 -18.67 -7.21 -9.17
C GLU A 277 -18.76 -8.51 -8.37
N ALA A 278 -19.03 -9.63 -9.05
CA ALA A 278 -19.06 -10.95 -8.43
C ALA A 278 -17.67 -11.38 -7.93
N LYS A 279 -16.58 -11.00 -8.62
CA LYS A 279 -15.20 -11.28 -8.15
C LYS A 279 -14.89 -10.52 -6.86
N PHE A 280 -15.30 -9.25 -6.78
CA PHE A 280 -15.16 -8.44 -5.56
C PHE A 280 -16.02 -8.99 -4.42
N ALA A 281 -17.25 -9.41 -4.71
CA ALA A 281 -18.13 -10.06 -3.75
C ALA A 281 -17.52 -11.36 -3.20
N LYS A 282 -16.94 -12.20 -4.08
CA LYS A 282 -16.19 -13.40 -3.69
C LYS A 282 -15.07 -13.06 -2.70
N PHE A 283 -14.30 -12.02 -3.00
CA PHE A 283 -13.19 -11.58 -2.14
C PHE A 283 -13.72 -11.17 -0.76
N ARG A 284 -14.78 -10.37 -0.72
CA ARG A 284 -15.38 -9.92 0.54
C ARG A 284 -15.94 -11.06 1.37
N LEU A 285 -16.57 -12.07 0.79
CA LEU A 285 -17.07 -13.23 1.53
C LEU A 285 -15.93 -14.03 2.17
N TYR A 286 -14.86 -14.30 1.43
CA TYR A 286 -13.69 -14.97 2.00
C TYR A 286 -13.00 -14.11 3.06
N TYR A 287 -12.93 -12.79 2.85
CA TYR A 287 -12.36 -11.86 3.81
C TYR A 287 -13.18 -11.80 5.12
N LEU A 288 -14.51 -11.77 5.02
CA LEU A 288 -15.42 -11.84 6.16
C LEU A 288 -15.24 -13.14 6.94
N SER A 289 -15.17 -14.29 6.25
CA SER A 289 -14.88 -15.59 6.88
C SER A 289 -13.53 -15.58 7.60
N TYR A 290 -12.49 -15.06 6.93
CA TYR A 290 -11.15 -14.94 7.49
C TYR A 290 -11.15 -14.08 8.77
N GLN A 291 -11.76 -12.89 8.73
CA GLN A 291 -11.85 -12.00 9.88
C GLN A 291 -12.63 -12.63 11.05
N PHE A 292 -13.75 -13.30 10.74
CA PHE A 292 -14.56 -13.98 11.75
C PHE A 292 -13.77 -15.09 12.46
N LYS A 293 -13.15 -16.00 11.69
CA LYS A 293 -12.33 -17.09 12.26
C LYS A 293 -11.13 -16.58 13.03
N ARG A 294 -10.45 -15.54 12.52
CA ARG A 294 -9.32 -14.92 13.21
C ARG A 294 -9.73 -14.34 14.56
N LYS A 295 -10.89 -13.67 14.65
CA LYS A 295 -11.43 -13.15 15.93
C LYS A 295 -11.75 -14.27 16.92
N LEU A 296 -12.15 -15.45 16.45
CA LEU A 296 -12.38 -16.63 17.27
C LEU A 296 -11.10 -17.41 17.63
N GLY A 297 -9.92 -16.99 17.13
CA GLY A 297 -8.68 -17.77 17.26
C GLY A 297 -8.69 -19.09 16.47
N ALA A 298 -9.64 -19.28 15.55
CA ALA A 298 -9.74 -20.48 14.72
C ALA A 298 -8.74 -20.45 13.56
N SER A 299 -8.37 -21.63 13.05
CA SER A 299 -7.49 -21.75 11.89
C SER A 299 -8.11 -21.10 10.64
N THR A 300 -7.34 -20.22 9.99
CA THR A 300 -7.73 -19.49 8.77
C THR A 300 -7.07 -20.03 7.49
N LEU A 301 -6.41 -21.19 7.57
CA LEU A 301 -5.62 -21.74 6.45
C LEU A 301 -6.44 -21.90 5.16
N ARG A 302 -7.70 -22.35 5.26
CA ARG A 302 -8.58 -22.53 4.09
C ARG A 302 -8.89 -21.19 3.42
N GLU A 303 -9.26 -20.19 4.21
CA GLU A 303 -9.54 -18.84 3.71
C GLU A 303 -8.31 -18.20 3.07
N ARG A 304 -7.13 -18.31 3.70
CA ARG A 304 -5.89 -17.75 3.13
C ARG A 304 -5.54 -18.38 1.78
N LYS A 305 -5.71 -19.70 1.64
CA LYS A 305 -5.50 -20.42 0.37
C LYS A 305 -6.44 -19.95 -0.74
N ALA A 306 -7.66 -19.53 -0.41
CA ALA A 306 -8.63 -18.98 -1.36
C ALA A 306 -8.40 -17.49 -1.66
N LEU A 307 -8.02 -16.70 -0.65
CA LEU A 307 -7.81 -15.25 -0.78
C LEU A 307 -6.61 -14.91 -1.67
N ILE A 308 -5.46 -15.56 -1.49
CA ILE A 308 -4.24 -15.18 -2.23
C ILE A 308 -4.42 -15.25 -3.77
N PRO A 309 -4.93 -16.35 -4.37
CA PRO A 309 -5.17 -16.41 -5.81
C PRO A 309 -6.17 -15.36 -6.29
N LEU A 310 -7.23 -15.12 -5.52
CA LEU A 310 -8.26 -14.13 -5.85
C LEU A 310 -7.71 -12.69 -5.80
N ILE A 311 -6.86 -12.37 -4.82
CA ILE A 311 -6.17 -11.08 -4.75
C ILE A 311 -5.29 -10.89 -5.99
N ASN A 312 -4.56 -11.92 -6.41
CA ASN A 312 -3.74 -11.87 -7.63
C ASN A 312 -4.58 -11.64 -8.89
N GLU A 313 -5.72 -12.33 -9.01
CA GLU A 313 -6.69 -12.12 -10.09
C GLU A 313 -7.18 -10.66 -10.14
N LEU A 314 -7.60 -10.10 -8.99
CA LEU A 314 -8.06 -8.72 -8.88
C LEU A 314 -6.96 -7.70 -9.23
N ARG A 315 -5.71 -7.96 -8.81
CA ARG A 315 -4.55 -7.11 -9.15
C ARG A 315 -4.26 -7.06 -10.64
N HIS A 316 -4.48 -8.16 -11.35
CA HIS A 316 -4.26 -8.24 -12.79
C HIS A 316 -5.41 -7.62 -13.58
N SER A 317 -6.66 -7.98 -13.23
CA SER A 317 -7.85 -7.58 -13.97
C SER A 317 -8.36 -6.16 -13.64
N HIS A 318 -8.20 -5.72 -12.38
CA HIS A 318 -8.79 -4.47 -11.89
C HIS A 318 -7.81 -3.65 -11.01
N PRO A 319 -6.61 -3.29 -11.51
CA PRO A 319 -5.58 -2.63 -10.69
C PRO A 319 -6.03 -1.27 -10.10
N GLY A 320 -6.91 -0.53 -10.79
CA GLY A 320 -7.39 0.79 -10.33
C GLY A 320 -8.49 0.75 -9.26
N HIS A 321 -9.13 -0.40 -9.05
CA HIS A 321 -10.30 -0.48 -8.18
C HIS A 321 -9.90 -0.34 -6.68
N PRO A 322 -10.64 0.43 -5.86
CA PRO A 322 -10.33 0.59 -4.42
C PRO A 322 -10.20 -0.73 -3.66
N LEU A 323 -11.07 -1.71 -3.94
CA LEU A 323 -10.99 -3.03 -3.29
C LEU A 323 -9.75 -3.83 -3.66
N THR A 324 -9.21 -3.64 -4.88
CA THR A 324 -7.96 -4.28 -5.29
C THR A 324 -6.78 -3.77 -4.47
N ARG A 325 -6.78 -2.48 -4.13
CA ARG A 325 -5.77 -1.88 -3.25
C ARG A 325 -5.87 -2.45 -1.84
N GLU A 326 -7.08 -2.51 -1.27
CA GLU A 326 -7.30 -3.15 0.04
C GLU A 326 -6.88 -4.64 0.03
N ALA A 327 -7.24 -5.37 -1.01
CA ALA A 327 -6.87 -6.77 -1.23
C ALA A 327 -5.34 -6.95 -1.29
N HIS A 328 -4.62 -6.09 -2.03
CA HIS A 328 -3.17 -6.15 -2.14
C HIS A 328 -2.47 -5.84 -0.80
N ALA A 329 -2.98 -4.87 -0.04
CA ALA A 329 -2.47 -4.60 1.32
C ALA A 329 -2.70 -5.79 2.26
N LEU A 330 -3.86 -6.45 2.19
CA LEU A 330 -4.17 -7.66 2.95
C LEU A 330 -3.20 -8.80 2.61
N GLU A 331 -2.81 -8.96 1.36
CA GLU A 331 -1.91 -10.02 0.89
C GLU A 331 -0.58 -10.05 1.68
N VAL A 332 -0.02 -8.87 2.01
CA VAL A 332 1.19 -8.74 2.84
C VAL A 332 1.02 -9.46 4.17
N ARG A 333 -0.10 -9.21 4.86
CA ARG A 333 -0.43 -9.86 6.13
C ARG A 333 -0.62 -11.36 5.96
N LEU A 334 -1.31 -11.78 4.90
CA LEU A 334 -1.55 -13.20 4.64
C LEU A 334 -0.23 -13.96 4.47
N TYR A 335 0.76 -13.39 3.78
CA TYR A 335 2.09 -14.00 3.65
C TYR A 335 2.88 -14.03 4.97
N LEU A 336 2.76 -13.00 5.81
CA LEU A 336 3.36 -13.02 7.15
C LEU A 336 2.76 -14.15 8.02
N GLU A 337 1.43 -14.29 8.03
CA GLU A 337 0.76 -15.39 8.74
C GLU A 337 1.13 -16.78 8.20
N ASP A 338 1.39 -16.89 6.91
CA ASP A 338 1.87 -18.11 6.24
C ASP A 338 3.37 -18.38 6.49
N LYS A 339 4.07 -17.56 7.30
CA LYS A 339 5.51 -17.62 7.54
C LYS A 339 6.34 -17.54 6.25
N LYS A 340 5.88 -16.73 5.28
CA LYS A 340 6.55 -16.45 4.00
C LYS A 340 7.03 -14.99 3.95
N PRO A 341 8.00 -14.59 4.80
CA PRO A 341 8.40 -13.19 4.95
C PRO A 341 8.99 -12.60 3.66
N GLU A 342 9.69 -13.39 2.84
CA GLU A 342 10.21 -12.95 1.54
C GLU A 342 9.09 -12.53 0.59
N LYS A 343 8.00 -13.30 0.49
CA LYS A 343 6.85 -12.93 -0.35
C LYS A 343 6.15 -11.70 0.20
N ALA A 344 5.95 -11.62 1.52
CA ALA A 344 5.37 -10.45 2.17
C ALA A 344 6.18 -9.18 1.89
N PHE A 345 7.52 -9.28 1.95
CA PHE A 345 8.44 -8.18 1.67
C PHE A 345 8.26 -7.65 0.24
N TRP A 346 8.33 -8.52 -0.77
CA TRP A 346 8.19 -8.11 -2.17
C TRP A 346 6.79 -7.60 -2.49
N THR A 347 5.73 -8.21 -1.94
CA THR A 347 4.36 -7.72 -2.08
C THR A 347 4.19 -6.33 -1.46
N ALA A 348 4.78 -6.08 -0.29
CA ALA A 348 4.70 -4.78 0.36
C ALA A 348 5.44 -3.69 -0.43
N LEU A 349 6.62 -4.00 -0.99
CA LEU A 349 7.33 -3.09 -1.89
C LEU A 349 6.53 -2.79 -3.16
N ASP A 350 5.96 -3.80 -3.80
CA ASP A 350 5.12 -3.61 -5.00
C ASP A 350 3.92 -2.71 -4.69
N PHE A 351 3.24 -2.92 -3.55
CA PHE A 351 2.14 -2.07 -3.12
C PHE A 351 2.58 -0.62 -2.96
N LEU A 352 3.67 -0.36 -2.24
CA LEU A 352 4.08 1.00 -1.93
C LEU A 352 4.65 1.75 -3.14
N LYS A 353 5.23 1.03 -4.11
CA LYS A 353 5.67 1.59 -5.40
C LYS A 353 4.46 1.97 -6.27
N ARG A 354 3.41 1.13 -6.31
CA ARG A 354 2.20 1.39 -7.12
C ARG A 354 1.25 2.42 -6.49
N TYR A 355 1.14 2.44 -5.16
CA TYR A 355 0.14 3.21 -4.44
C TYR A 355 0.74 4.09 -3.33
N PRO A 356 1.66 5.03 -3.65
CA PRO A 356 2.41 5.79 -2.66
C PRO A 356 1.57 6.76 -1.81
N GLN A 357 0.38 7.13 -2.26
CA GLN A 357 -0.55 8.07 -1.58
C GLN A 357 -1.76 7.36 -0.96
N ASP A 358 -1.81 6.03 -0.99
CA ASP A 358 -2.98 5.29 -0.51
C ASP A 358 -3.10 5.37 1.03
N PRO A 359 -4.32 5.45 1.60
CA PRO A 359 -4.53 5.47 3.05
C PRO A 359 -3.89 4.27 3.79
N LEU A 360 -3.71 3.14 3.10
CA LEU A 360 -3.14 1.91 3.68
C LEU A 360 -1.60 1.90 3.71
N VAL A 361 -0.92 2.92 3.17
CA VAL A 361 0.55 3.01 3.15
C VAL A 361 1.18 2.82 4.53
N LYS A 362 0.57 3.38 5.59
CA LYS A 362 1.08 3.24 6.96
C LYS A 362 1.03 1.79 7.44
N GLU A 363 -0.05 1.09 7.16
CA GLU A 363 -0.23 -0.33 7.52
C GLU A 363 0.74 -1.21 6.73
N VAL A 364 0.85 -0.98 5.42
CA VAL A 364 1.76 -1.76 4.55
C VAL A 364 3.22 -1.50 4.89
N LYS A 365 3.62 -0.27 5.25
CA LYS A 365 4.98 0.03 5.75
C LYS A 365 5.31 -0.76 7.02
N ARG A 366 4.36 -0.88 7.96
CA ARG A 366 4.55 -1.72 9.15
C ARG A 366 4.74 -3.19 8.76
N GLY A 367 3.91 -3.70 7.86
CA GLY A 367 4.04 -5.05 7.31
C GLY A 367 5.37 -5.28 6.58
N LEU A 368 5.87 -4.28 5.84
CA LEU A 368 7.18 -4.31 5.19
C LEU A 368 8.30 -4.45 6.20
N CYS A 369 8.34 -3.63 7.25
CA CYS A 369 9.41 -3.69 8.24
C CYS A 369 9.40 -5.01 9.04
N GLU A 370 8.22 -5.56 9.31
CA GLU A 370 8.08 -6.88 9.94
C GLU A 370 8.57 -8.00 9.00
N ALA A 371 8.17 -7.95 7.72
CA ALA A 371 8.61 -8.89 6.71
C ALA A 371 10.13 -8.84 6.47
N ASP A 372 10.69 -7.64 6.37
CA ASP A 372 12.14 -7.40 6.24
C ASP A 372 12.91 -7.99 7.42
N ASN A 373 12.47 -7.72 8.65
CA ASN A 373 13.11 -8.26 9.85
C ASN A 373 13.20 -9.79 9.81
N LEU A 374 12.06 -10.46 9.61
CA LEU A 374 11.99 -11.93 9.57
C LEU A 374 12.73 -12.52 8.37
N PHE A 375 12.74 -11.81 7.24
CA PHE A 375 13.45 -12.25 6.04
C PHE A 375 14.96 -12.17 6.23
N LEU A 376 15.47 -11.05 6.75
CA LEU A 376 16.90 -10.85 6.99
C LEU A 376 17.44 -11.72 8.10
N GLU A 377 16.68 -11.93 9.18
CA GLU A 377 17.03 -12.89 10.24
C GLU A 377 17.28 -14.29 9.64
N LYS A 378 16.39 -14.74 8.75
CA LYS A 378 16.54 -16.02 8.05
C LYS A 378 17.76 -16.05 7.12
N LEU A 379 18.08 -14.94 6.45
CA LEU A 379 19.29 -14.85 5.61
C LEU A 379 20.56 -14.89 6.46
N LEU A 380 20.59 -14.19 7.59
CA LEU A 380 21.72 -14.17 8.51
C LEU A 380 21.96 -15.56 9.12
N ALA A 381 20.89 -16.24 9.56
CA ALA A 381 20.97 -17.60 10.10
C ALA A 381 21.56 -18.59 9.08
N LYS A 382 21.31 -18.37 7.78
CA LYS A 382 21.88 -19.14 6.66
C LYS A 382 23.25 -18.64 6.20
N LYS A 383 23.84 -17.64 6.88
CA LYS A 383 25.10 -16.96 6.48
C LYS A 383 25.05 -16.43 5.04
N ALA A 384 23.87 -16.08 4.53
CA ALA A 384 23.66 -15.62 3.15
C ALA A 384 23.94 -14.11 3.02
N TYR A 385 25.09 -13.65 3.52
CA TYR A 385 25.43 -12.22 3.64
C TYR A 385 25.38 -11.47 2.31
N PHE A 386 25.85 -12.09 1.22
CA PHE A 386 25.82 -11.48 -0.10
C PHE A 386 24.39 -11.13 -0.56
N ARG A 387 23.40 -11.99 -0.27
CA ARG A 387 22.01 -11.73 -0.62
C ARG A 387 21.44 -10.56 0.19
N LEU A 388 21.79 -10.47 1.48
CA LEU A 388 21.40 -9.36 2.34
C LEU A 388 21.97 -8.03 1.83
N LEU A 389 23.26 -8.00 1.48
CA LEU A 389 23.92 -6.81 0.93
C LEU A 389 23.36 -6.43 -0.44
N ALA A 390 23.06 -7.41 -1.30
CA ALA A 390 22.42 -7.17 -2.59
C ALA A 390 21.02 -6.56 -2.42
N LEU A 391 20.22 -7.06 -1.47
CA LEU A 391 18.92 -6.51 -1.13
C LEU A 391 19.03 -5.04 -0.68
N HIS A 392 19.98 -4.75 0.22
CA HIS A 392 20.22 -3.38 0.67
C HIS A 392 20.62 -2.45 -0.48
N ARG A 393 21.48 -2.92 -1.39
CA ARG A 393 21.88 -2.15 -2.57
C ARG A 393 20.69 -1.82 -3.49
N GLN A 394 19.75 -2.74 -3.63
CA GLN A 394 18.58 -2.58 -4.50
C GLN A 394 17.49 -1.71 -3.87
N GLU A 395 17.16 -1.95 -2.59
CA GLU A 395 15.96 -1.40 -1.95
C GLU A 395 16.26 -0.55 -0.70
N GLY A 396 17.53 -0.33 -0.35
CA GLY A 396 17.95 0.36 0.88
C GLY A 396 17.39 1.78 1.02
N ASN A 397 17.35 2.54 -0.07
CA ASN A 397 16.74 3.89 -0.09
C ASN A 397 15.24 3.85 0.27
N PHE A 398 14.55 2.79 -0.16
CA PHE A 398 13.13 2.62 0.12
C PHE A 398 12.91 2.26 1.60
N LEU A 399 13.74 1.35 2.13
CA LEU A 399 13.68 0.90 3.52
C LEU A 399 14.08 1.99 4.51
N GLU A 400 14.98 2.89 4.11
CA GLU A 400 15.31 4.11 4.82
C GLU A 400 14.11 5.08 4.92
N LYS A 401 13.45 5.36 3.79
CA LYS A 401 12.23 6.19 3.77
C LYS A 401 11.07 5.56 4.56
N ALA A 402 11.03 4.23 4.64
CA ALA A 402 10.08 3.50 5.45
C ALA A 402 10.47 3.47 6.94
N ARG A 403 11.69 3.88 7.30
CA ARG A 403 12.27 3.81 8.65
C ARG A 403 12.23 2.41 9.25
N CYS A 404 12.57 1.39 8.46
CA CYS A 404 12.66 0.02 8.96
C CYS A 404 13.99 -0.21 9.71
N GLY A 405 14.05 0.12 11.01
CA GLY A 405 15.30 0.03 11.78
C GLY A 405 15.89 -1.39 11.87
N ALA A 406 15.04 -2.42 11.84
CA ALA A 406 15.49 -3.81 11.84
C ALA A 406 16.42 -4.14 10.66
N HIS A 407 16.15 -3.56 9.48
CA HIS A 407 17.00 -3.70 8.30
C HIS A 407 18.46 -3.32 8.61
N PHE A 408 18.62 -2.15 9.24
CA PHE A 408 19.92 -1.58 9.56
C PHE A 408 20.58 -2.32 10.74
N TYR A 409 19.81 -2.87 11.67
CA TYR A 409 20.36 -3.74 12.72
C TYR A 409 21.02 -4.99 12.12
N TRP A 410 20.36 -5.66 11.17
CA TRP A 410 20.91 -6.84 10.51
C TRP A 410 22.11 -6.53 9.60
N LEU A 411 22.12 -5.35 8.96
CA LEU A 411 23.31 -4.84 8.27
C LEU A 411 24.47 -4.62 9.24
N GLY A 412 24.22 -3.97 10.38
CA GLY A 412 25.22 -3.75 11.42
C GLY A 412 25.86 -5.06 11.89
N LYS A 413 25.04 -6.10 12.13
CA LYS A 413 25.52 -7.46 12.45
C LYS A 413 26.32 -8.08 11.32
N THR A 414 25.87 -7.93 10.08
CA THR A 414 26.56 -8.47 8.89
C THR A 414 27.94 -7.84 8.71
N TYR A 415 28.05 -6.50 8.77
CA TYR A 415 29.33 -5.80 8.66
C TYR A 415 30.27 -6.08 9.85
N ALA A 416 29.73 -6.38 11.03
CA ALA A 416 30.54 -6.81 12.18
C ALA A 416 31.25 -8.14 11.92
N VAL A 417 30.63 -9.08 11.20
CA VAL A 417 31.24 -10.36 10.79
C VAL A 417 32.45 -10.14 9.88
N PHE A 418 32.43 -9.10 9.05
CA PHE A 418 33.53 -8.72 8.16
C PHE A 418 34.58 -7.81 8.83
N HIS A 419 34.50 -7.60 10.14
CA HIS A 419 35.39 -6.71 10.91
C HIS A 419 35.40 -5.24 10.42
N LEU A 420 34.32 -4.80 9.75
CA LEU A 420 34.16 -3.41 9.29
C LEU A 420 33.48 -2.57 10.39
N SER A 421 34.25 -2.23 11.43
CA SER A 421 33.75 -1.62 12.68
C SER A 421 32.98 -0.31 12.44
N LEU A 422 33.56 0.64 11.71
CA LEU A 422 32.95 1.95 11.46
C LEU A 422 31.60 1.82 10.74
N THR A 423 31.55 1.03 9.67
CA THR A 423 30.33 0.77 8.90
C THR A 423 29.28 0.04 9.75
N SER A 424 29.71 -0.93 10.55
CA SER A 424 28.85 -1.64 11.50
C SER A 424 28.23 -0.69 12.53
N THR A 425 29.03 0.18 13.15
CA THR A 425 28.57 1.21 14.11
C THR A 425 27.56 2.16 13.45
N ALA A 426 27.86 2.67 12.25
CA ALA A 426 26.96 3.57 11.52
C ALA A 426 25.58 2.95 11.30
N TYR A 427 25.52 1.66 10.92
CA TYR A 427 24.25 0.96 10.74
C TYR A 427 23.51 0.67 12.06
N PHE A 428 24.21 0.38 13.15
CA PHE A 428 23.57 0.27 14.46
C PHE A 428 22.97 1.59 14.95
N LEU A 429 23.67 2.72 14.75
CA LEU A 429 23.13 4.04 15.07
C LEU A 429 21.87 4.37 14.24
N LYS A 430 21.88 4.01 12.95
CA LYS A 430 20.71 4.16 12.08
C LYS A 430 19.55 3.26 12.52
N ALA A 431 19.85 2.03 12.94
CA ALA A 431 18.86 1.12 13.51
C ALA A 431 18.21 1.70 14.78
N TYR A 432 19.01 2.31 15.66
CA TYR A 432 18.54 3.01 16.85
C TYR A 432 17.62 4.18 16.48
N GLN A 433 18.05 5.06 15.56
CA GLN A 433 17.28 6.23 15.10
C GLN A 433 15.92 5.87 14.46
N PHE A 434 15.86 4.75 13.77
CA PHE A 434 14.63 4.30 13.09
C PHE A 434 13.76 3.39 13.95
N GLY A 435 14.30 2.89 15.08
CA GLY A 435 13.62 1.97 15.98
C GLY A 435 13.67 0.53 15.49
N VAL A 436 14.03 -0.38 16.38
CA VAL A 436 14.03 -1.83 16.13
C VAL A 436 12.93 -2.52 16.95
N PRO A 437 12.49 -3.73 16.54
CA PRO A 437 11.61 -4.55 17.36
C PRO A 437 12.15 -4.70 18.78
N ARG A 438 11.26 -4.69 19.79
CA ARG A 438 11.63 -4.73 21.21
C ARG A 438 12.57 -5.89 21.57
N ALA A 439 12.44 -7.03 20.89
CA ALA A 439 13.31 -8.19 21.09
C ALA A 439 14.79 -7.92 20.77
N HIS A 440 15.09 -6.96 19.88
CA HIS A 440 16.45 -6.62 19.47
C HIS A 440 17.02 -5.40 20.19
N LEU A 441 16.19 -4.60 20.88
CA LEU A 441 16.65 -3.40 21.57
C LEU A 441 17.75 -3.69 22.60
N PRO A 442 17.64 -4.68 23.51
CA PRO A 442 18.68 -4.91 24.50
C PRO A 442 20.04 -5.20 23.87
N ASP A 443 20.07 -6.05 22.83
CA ASP A 443 21.29 -6.40 22.12
C ASP A 443 21.87 -5.22 21.33
N LEU A 444 21.02 -4.39 20.72
CA LEU A 444 21.42 -3.16 20.03
C LEU A 444 22.12 -2.20 20.99
N TYR A 445 21.53 -1.90 22.15
CA TYR A 445 22.13 -1.02 23.15
C TYR A 445 23.45 -1.57 23.68
N LEU A 446 23.51 -2.85 24.05
CA LEU A 446 24.76 -3.48 24.49
C LEU A 446 25.85 -3.40 23.41
N THR A 447 25.46 -3.55 22.14
CA THR A 447 26.37 -3.41 21.01
C THR A 447 26.86 -1.96 20.89
N LEU A 448 25.98 -0.96 21.00
CA LEU A 448 26.35 0.45 20.93
C LEU A 448 27.24 0.88 22.09
N ILE A 449 26.95 0.46 23.32
CA ILE A 449 27.81 0.69 24.50
C ILE A 449 29.20 0.11 24.25
N ARG A 450 29.27 -1.15 23.80
CA ARG A 450 30.53 -1.81 23.50
C ARG A 450 31.33 -1.04 22.43
N ARG A 451 30.67 -0.61 21.35
CA ARG A 451 31.33 0.17 20.27
C ARG A 451 31.83 1.52 20.78
N ALA A 452 31.04 2.22 21.59
CA ALA A 452 31.47 3.47 22.20
C ALA A 452 32.74 3.28 23.06
N LEU A 453 32.82 2.19 23.84
CA LEU A 453 34.01 1.85 24.64
C LEU A 453 35.21 1.36 23.81
N GLU A 454 34.98 0.75 22.64
CA GLU A 454 36.03 0.39 21.67
C GLU A 454 36.60 1.64 20.98
N GLU A 455 35.75 2.64 20.69
CA GLU A 455 36.11 3.90 20.04
C GLU A 455 36.60 4.98 21.02
N GLY A 456 36.61 4.70 22.33
CA GLY A 456 37.05 5.64 23.37
C GLY A 456 36.04 6.76 23.69
N ARG A 457 34.78 6.64 23.25
CA ARG A 457 33.70 7.60 23.50
C ARG A 457 33.03 7.36 24.86
N LEU A 458 33.74 7.70 25.93
CA LEU A 458 33.35 7.35 27.30
C LEU A 458 32.06 8.03 27.78
N GLU A 459 31.80 9.26 27.35
CA GLU A 459 30.57 10.00 27.71
C GLU A 459 29.32 9.33 27.12
N ALA A 460 29.33 9.06 25.81
CA ALA A 460 28.24 8.35 25.14
C ALA A 460 28.02 6.95 25.73
N ALA A 461 29.09 6.25 26.11
CA ALA A 461 28.97 4.97 26.80
C ALA A 461 28.34 5.11 28.19
N ALA A 462 28.68 6.15 28.95
CA ALA A 462 28.09 6.44 30.26
C ALA A 462 26.59 6.70 30.15
N GLU A 463 26.16 7.58 29.24
CA GLU A 463 24.75 7.88 29.01
C GLU A 463 23.94 6.62 28.68
N LEU A 464 24.45 5.79 27.77
CA LEU A 464 23.79 4.53 27.41
C LEU A 464 23.77 3.53 28.58
N LEU A 465 24.83 3.47 29.40
CA LEU A 465 24.88 2.63 30.60
C LEU A 465 23.90 3.08 31.69
N GLU A 466 23.55 4.37 31.74
CA GLU A 466 22.55 4.90 32.67
C GLU A 466 21.12 4.66 32.19
N ILE A 467 20.86 4.87 30.89
CA ILE A 467 19.53 4.68 30.28
C ILE A 467 19.15 3.20 30.27
N PHE A 468 20.09 2.32 29.94
CA PHE A 468 19.79 0.91 29.67
C PHE A 468 19.12 0.15 30.83
N PRO A 469 19.58 0.24 32.10
CA PRO A 469 18.91 -0.40 33.23
C PRO A 469 17.53 0.19 33.57
N GLN A 470 17.25 1.43 33.14
CA GLN A 470 15.94 2.07 33.34
C GLN A 470 14.94 1.52 32.32
N GLU A 471 15.35 1.41 31.05
CA GLU A 471 14.51 0.83 29.99
C GLU A 471 14.36 -0.69 30.09
N PHE A 472 15.40 -1.39 30.55
CA PHE A 472 15.45 -2.85 30.66
C PHE A 472 15.81 -3.32 32.07
N PRO A 473 14.93 -3.17 33.08
CA PRO A 473 15.24 -3.50 34.48
C PRO A 473 15.72 -4.94 34.70
N PHE A 474 15.17 -5.89 33.93
CA PHE A 474 15.58 -7.30 33.98
C PHE A 474 17.05 -7.53 33.60
N TYR A 475 17.66 -6.61 32.85
CA TYR A 475 19.06 -6.69 32.44
C TYR A 475 20.04 -6.00 33.39
N ARG A 476 19.57 -5.40 34.50
CA ARG A 476 20.44 -4.69 35.46
C ARG A 476 21.62 -5.52 35.96
N ASN A 477 21.40 -6.82 36.16
CA ASN A 477 22.41 -7.78 36.62
C ASN A 477 22.93 -8.70 35.51
N HIS A 478 22.64 -8.37 34.24
CA HIS A 478 23.05 -9.19 33.10
C HIS A 478 24.58 -9.16 32.93
N PRO A 479 25.26 -10.31 32.79
CA PRO A 479 26.72 -10.40 32.74
C PRO A 479 27.38 -9.48 31.71
N ARG A 480 26.80 -9.38 30.49
CA ARG A 480 27.34 -8.46 29.45
C ARG A 480 27.29 -6.99 29.87
N LEU A 481 26.20 -6.55 30.50
CA LEU A 481 26.07 -5.16 30.93
C LEU A 481 27.10 -4.83 32.00
N LEU A 482 27.22 -5.71 33.01
CA LEU A 482 28.18 -5.54 34.09
C LEU A 482 29.63 -5.55 33.58
N LEU A 483 29.94 -6.40 32.60
CA LEU A 483 31.25 -6.41 31.94
C LEU A 483 31.54 -5.08 31.22
N LEU A 484 30.58 -4.54 30.48
CA LEU A 484 30.73 -3.24 29.82
C LEU A 484 30.85 -2.10 30.84
N LYS A 485 30.12 -2.16 31.95
CA LYS A 485 30.25 -1.20 33.07
C LYS A 485 31.64 -1.28 33.71
N ALA A 486 32.18 -2.47 33.94
CA ALA A 486 33.53 -2.65 34.49
C ALA A 486 34.60 -2.11 33.55
N ARG A 487 34.44 -2.34 32.23
CA ARG A 487 35.30 -1.76 31.20
C ARG A 487 35.24 -0.24 31.20
N TRP A 488 34.04 0.34 31.26
CA TRP A 488 33.84 1.79 31.33
C TRP A 488 34.52 2.39 32.57
N LEU A 489 34.32 1.82 33.77
CA LEU A 489 34.99 2.24 35.01
C LEU A 489 36.52 2.20 34.88
N SER A 490 37.06 1.15 34.26
CA SER A 490 38.51 1.02 33.99
C SER A 490 39.04 2.08 33.02
N GLN A 491 38.26 2.46 32.00
CA GLN A 491 38.66 3.48 31.02
C GLN A 491 38.47 4.92 31.53
N SER A 492 37.50 5.16 32.43
CA SER A 492 37.23 6.46 33.05
C SER A 492 38.11 6.77 34.27
N GLY A 493 38.94 5.83 34.72
CA GLY A 493 39.89 6.03 35.82
C GLY A 493 39.37 5.61 37.19
N HIS A 494 38.15 5.09 37.30
CA HIS A 494 37.59 4.51 38.53
C HIS A 494 38.13 3.09 38.77
N LEU A 495 39.45 2.96 38.92
CA LEU A 495 40.15 1.68 38.84
C LEU A 495 39.78 0.69 39.96
N GLN A 496 39.55 1.17 41.18
CA GLN A 496 39.17 0.31 42.31
C GLN A 496 37.74 -0.23 42.18
N GLU A 497 36.80 0.61 41.74
CA GLU A 497 35.43 0.17 41.46
C GLU A 497 35.41 -0.84 40.32
N ALA A 498 36.17 -0.57 39.24
CA ALA A 498 36.34 -1.51 38.13
C ALA A 498 36.86 -2.87 38.62
N ARG A 499 37.89 -2.87 39.48
CA ARG A 499 38.45 -4.09 40.08
C ARG A 499 37.40 -4.86 40.85
N SER A 500 36.70 -4.20 41.78
CA SER A 500 35.70 -4.85 42.61
C SER A 500 34.58 -5.48 41.76
N LEU A 501 34.20 -4.81 40.67
CA LEU A 501 33.17 -5.29 39.75
C LEU A 501 33.67 -6.49 38.92
N PHE A 502 34.92 -6.49 38.45
CA PHE A 502 35.51 -7.64 37.76
C PHE A 502 35.62 -8.86 38.68
N GLU A 503 36.08 -8.68 39.92
CA GLU A 503 36.18 -9.77 40.90
C GLU A 503 34.80 -10.37 41.21
N ALA A 504 33.80 -9.52 41.45
CA ALA A 504 32.42 -9.95 41.66
C ALA A 504 31.86 -10.70 40.44
N LEU A 505 32.09 -10.17 39.23
CA LEU A 505 31.61 -10.72 37.97
C LEU A 505 32.23 -12.09 37.64
N LEU A 506 33.54 -12.24 37.81
CA LEU A 506 34.27 -13.49 37.51
C LEU A 506 34.05 -14.58 38.56
N SER A 507 33.61 -14.21 39.77
CA SER A 507 33.26 -15.12 40.86
C SER A 507 31.84 -15.70 40.74
N ARG A 508 31.00 -15.14 39.85
CA ARG A 508 29.64 -15.62 39.62
C ARG A 508 29.64 -17.00 38.95
N LYS A 509 28.88 -17.94 39.54
CA LYS A 509 28.70 -19.29 38.98
C LYS A 509 27.97 -19.30 37.63
N ASP A 510 27.11 -18.32 37.40
CA ASP A 510 26.30 -18.15 36.18
C ASP A 510 26.99 -17.28 35.11
N PHE A 511 28.27 -16.94 35.28
CA PHE A 511 28.99 -16.13 34.31
C PHE A 511 29.20 -16.89 32.98
N PRO A 512 28.76 -16.37 31.82
CA PRO A 512 28.84 -17.07 30.54
C PRO A 512 30.28 -17.40 30.15
N ARG A 513 30.53 -18.66 29.75
CA ARG A 513 31.88 -19.13 29.37
C ARG A 513 32.44 -18.36 28.18
N GLU A 514 31.58 -17.92 27.27
CA GLU A 514 31.96 -17.19 26.07
C GLU A 514 32.48 -15.78 26.37
N LEU A 515 32.08 -15.19 27.51
CA LEU A 515 32.52 -13.85 27.92
C LEU A 515 33.74 -13.87 28.83
N ARG A 516 34.10 -15.04 29.38
CA ARG A 516 35.18 -15.19 30.35
C ARG A 516 36.56 -14.80 29.78
N PRO A 517 36.94 -15.17 28.56
CA PRO A 517 38.21 -14.72 27.99
C PRO A 517 38.28 -13.20 27.83
N GLU A 518 37.20 -12.57 27.35
CA GLU A 518 37.13 -11.10 27.20
C GLU A 518 37.22 -10.40 28.56
N ALA A 519 36.48 -10.87 29.56
CA ALA A 519 36.52 -10.34 30.92
C ALA A 519 37.91 -10.47 31.55
N LEU A 520 38.56 -11.63 31.44
CA LEU A 520 39.90 -11.86 31.97
C LEU A 520 40.94 -10.98 31.27
N ASN A 521 40.85 -10.79 29.95
CA ASN A 521 41.74 -9.89 29.23
C ASN A 521 41.59 -8.43 29.70
N LEU A 522 40.35 -7.93 29.80
CA LEU A 522 40.11 -6.59 30.32
C LEU A 522 40.56 -6.43 31.78
N PHE A 523 40.41 -7.48 32.58
CA PHE A 523 40.83 -7.48 33.97
C PHE A 523 42.36 -7.54 34.12
N PHE A 524 43.05 -8.28 33.25
CA PHE A 524 44.51 -8.29 33.17
C PHE A 524 45.05 -6.90 32.84
N GLN A 525 44.48 -6.25 31.82
CA GLN A 525 44.83 -4.87 31.46
C GLN A 525 44.58 -3.88 32.60
N LEU A 526 43.48 -4.04 33.35
CA LEU A 526 43.24 -3.26 34.55
C LEU A 526 44.30 -3.51 35.63
N ALA A 527 44.64 -4.78 35.91
CA ALA A 527 45.65 -5.16 36.90
C ALA A 527 47.02 -4.52 36.59
N LEU A 528 47.40 -4.48 35.31
CA LEU A 528 48.60 -3.77 34.85
C LEU A 528 48.52 -2.25 35.10
N LYS A 529 47.37 -1.61 34.80
CA LYS A 529 47.17 -0.17 35.05
C LYS A 529 47.29 0.21 36.52
N ILE A 530 46.77 -0.62 37.42
CA ILE A 530 46.89 -0.41 38.88
C ILE A 530 48.21 -0.92 39.46
N LYS A 531 49.09 -1.48 38.64
CA LYS A 531 50.38 -2.10 39.03
C LYS A 531 50.22 -3.25 40.06
N ASP A 532 49.09 -3.95 40.06
CA ASP A 532 48.86 -5.14 40.89
C ASP A 532 49.36 -6.39 40.17
N LEU A 533 50.67 -6.64 40.28
CA LEU A 533 51.33 -7.75 39.58
C LEU A 533 50.83 -9.12 40.08
N ASP A 534 50.44 -9.25 41.35
CA ASP A 534 49.94 -10.51 41.91
C ASP A 534 48.58 -10.89 41.31
N LEU A 535 47.70 -9.90 41.15
CA LEU A 535 46.44 -10.08 40.45
C LEU A 535 46.65 -10.42 38.97
N ALA A 536 47.51 -9.67 38.28
CA ALA A 536 47.82 -9.92 36.87
C ALA A 536 48.33 -11.36 36.67
N PHE A 537 49.26 -11.82 37.52
CA PHE A 537 49.77 -13.18 37.48
C PHE A 537 48.71 -14.25 37.80
N ARG A 538 47.79 -13.97 38.72
CA ARG A 538 46.67 -14.86 39.03
C ARG A 538 45.78 -15.07 37.79
N ILE A 539 45.55 -14.02 37.02
CA ILE A 539 44.77 -14.06 35.78
C ILE A 539 45.50 -14.90 34.70
N LEU A 540 46.83 -14.75 34.55
CA LEU A 540 47.62 -15.57 33.62
C LEU A 540 47.55 -17.08 33.89
N ARG A 541 47.18 -17.46 35.11
CA ARG A 541 47.02 -18.87 35.51
C ARG A 541 45.58 -19.39 35.34
N ASP A 542 44.62 -18.54 35.01
CA ASP A 542 43.25 -18.99 34.75
C ASP A 542 43.19 -19.73 33.41
N PRO A 543 42.67 -20.98 33.35
CA PRO A 543 42.61 -21.75 32.10
C PRO A 543 41.78 -21.11 30.98
N SER A 544 40.90 -20.16 31.34
CA SER A 544 40.06 -19.45 30.37
C SER A 544 40.74 -18.21 29.79
N TYR A 545 41.91 -17.83 30.31
CA TYR A 545 42.75 -16.78 29.75
C TYR A 545 43.79 -17.41 28.83
N SER A 546 43.82 -16.98 27.57
CA SER A 546 44.79 -17.46 26.58
C SER A 546 46.14 -16.75 26.77
N ALA A 547 46.84 -17.04 27.87
CA ALA A 547 48.13 -16.45 28.17
C ALA A 547 49.15 -16.74 27.06
N THR A 548 50.01 -15.76 26.77
CA THR A 548 51.16 -15.95 25.87
C THR A 548 52.48 -15.85 26.63
N ALA A 549 53.60 -16.21 25.98
CA ALA A 549 54.92 -16.04 26.59
C ALA A 549 55.24 -14.56 26.84
N GLU A 550 54.76 -13.66 25.99
CA GLU A 550 54.93 -12.22 26.09
C GLU A 550 54.22 -11.65 27.33
N ASP A 551 53.03 -12.15 27.68
CA ASP A 551 52.32 -11.74 28.90
C ASP A 551 53.15 -12.03 30.16
N TYR A 552 53.75 -13.23 30.24
CA TYR A 552 54.65 -13.60 31.33
C TYR A 552 55.94 -12.77 31.31
N ALA A 553 56.53 -12.59 30.12
CA ALA A 553 57.74 -11.80 29.93
C ALA A 553 57.54 -10.36 30.44
N PHE A 554 56.41 -9.75 30.12
CA PHE A 554 56.05 -8.40 30.57
C PHE A 554 55.97 -8.30 32.10
N LEU A 555 55.32 -9.25 32.77
CA LEU A 555 55.26 -9.26 34.25
C LEU A 555 56.63 -9.48 34.90
N ILE A 556 57.48 -10.34 34.32
CA ILE A 556 58.83 -10.59 34.82
C ILE A 556 59.67 -9.33 34.68
N GLN A 557 59.61 -8.66 33.52
CA GLN A 557 60.33 -7.41 33.29
C GLN A 557 59.90 -6.33 34.28
N LEU A 558 58.59 -6.10 34.46
CA LEU A 558 58.08 -5.16 35.45
C LEU A 558 58.54 -5.49 36.88
N ALA A 559 58.58 -6.78 37.25
CA ALA A 559 59.08 -7.19 38.56
C ALA A 559 60.59 -6.92 38.72
N LEU A 560 61.39 -7.20 37.68
CA LEU A 560 62.83 -6.92 37.67
C LEU A 560 63.14 -5.43 37.72
N GLU A 561 62.38 -4.59 37.00
CA GLU A 561 62.51 -3.13 37.01
C GLU A 561 62.24 -2.53 38.38
N ASN A 562 61.34 -3.14 39.16
CA ASN A 562 61.06 -2.76 40.55
C ASN A 562 61.95 -3.49 41.58
N GLU A 563 62.98 -4.22 41.13
CA GLU A 563 63.88 -5.03 41.96
C GLU A 563 63.17 -6.09 42.83
N ASP A 564 61.96 -6.51 42.45
CA ASP A 564 61.19 -7.55 43.12
C ASP A 564 61.57 -8.94 42.58
N TYR A 565 62.77 -9.39 42.95
CA TYR A 565 63.35 -10.65 42.52
C TYR A 565 62.51 -11.88 42.93
N LEU A 566 61.75 -11.79 44.03
CA LEU A 566 60.89 -12.88 44.49
C LEU A 566 59.73 -13.11 43.52
N ARG A 567 59.02 -12.04 43.14
CA ARG A 567 57.95 -12.13 42.14
C ARG A 567 58.50 -12.49 40.76
N ALA A 568 59.62 -11.89 40.34
CA ALA A 568 60.26 -12.19 39.06
C ALA A 568 60.57 -13.69 38.91
N LYS A 569 61.19 -14.31 39.93
CA LYS A 569 61.46 -15.75 39.94
C LYS A 569 60.18 -16.58 39.85
N ARG A 570 59.15 -16.23 40.62
CA ARG A 570 57.86 -16.95 40.63
C ARG A 570 57.19 -16.91 39.26
N TYR A 571 57.16 -15.74 38.62
CA TYR A 571 56.56 -15.53 37.30
C TYR A 571 57.32 -16.28 36.21
N LEU A 572 58.65 -16.23 36.27
CA LEU A 572 59.53 -16.93 35.35
C LEU A 572 59.37 -18.45 35.42
N LEU A 573 59.31 -19.04 36.63
CA LEU A 573 59.09 -20.48 36.78
C LEU A 573 57.75 -20.93 36.19
N ALA A 574 56.68 -20.17 36.41
CA ALA A 574 55.37 -20.48 35.85
C ALA A 574 55.36 -20.30 34.33
N GLY A 575 55.92 -19.19 33.81
CA GLY A 575 56.03 -18.93 32.38
C GLY A 575 56.81 -20.03 31.66
N LYS A 576 57.98 -20.43 32.17
CA LYS A 576 58.78 -21.52 31.59
C LYS A 576 58.08 -22.88 31.64
N LYS A 577 57.25 -23.14 32.66
CA LYS A 577 56.45 -24.37 32.73
C LYS A 577 55.44 -24.43 31.59
N HIS A 578 54.81 -23.30 31.24
CA HIS A 578 53.82 -23.22 30.16
C HIS A 578 54.47 -23.07 28.78
N PHE A 579 55.60 -22.36 28.69
CA PHE A 579 56.28 -22.01 27.44
C PHE A 579 57.78 -22.32 27.54
N PRO A 580 58.18 -23.61 27.63
CA PRO A 580 59.57 -23.99 27.90
C PRO A 580 60.55 -23.58 26.79
N GLN A 581 60.05 -23.35 25.57
CA GLN A 581 60.86 -22.98 24.41
C GLN A 581 60.85 -21.47 24.11
N ALA A 582 60.15 -20.66 24.90
CA ALA A 582 60.08 -19.21 24.66
C ALA A 582 61.43 -18.54 24.95
N LEU A 583 62.04 -17.98 23.90
CA LEU A 583 63.35 -17.32 23.99
C LEU A 583 63.30 -16.05 24.85
N SER A 584 62.20 -15.30 24.80
CA SER A 584 61.96 -14.11 25.63
C SER A 584 62.00 -14.42 27.14
N LEU A 585 61.42 -15.53 27.56
CA LEU A 585 61.46 -15.96 28.96
C LEU A 585 62.86 -16.41 29.37
N ARG A 586 63.59 -17.08 28.47
CA ARG A 586 64.97 -17.49 28.70
C ARG A 586 65.92 -16.30 28.77
N TRP A 587 65.69 -15.28 27.96
CA TRP A 587 66.40 -14.00 28.05
C TRP A 587 66.21 -13.34 29.42
N LEU A 588 64.96 -13.26 29.88
CA LEU A 588 64.64 -12.68 31.19
C LEU A 588 65.16 -13.52 32.36
N GLU A 589 65.35 -14.82 32.18
CA GLU A 589 66.03 -15.67 33.17
C GLU A 589 67.50 -15.29 33.34
N GLY A 590 68.22 -15.07 32.23
CA GLY A 590 69.60 -14.59 32.27
C GLY A 590 69.69 -13.24 32.97
N LEU A 591 68.81 -12.30 32.60
CA LEU A 591 68.77 -10.96 33.20
C LEU A 591 68.45 -11.01 34.70
N TYR A 592 67.56 -11.91 35.11
CA TYR A 592 67.25 -12.14 36.51
C TYR A 592 68.48 -12.62 37.31
N TYR A 593 69.27 -13.55 36.78
CA TYR A 593 70.48 -14.03 37.46
C TYR A 593 71.57 -12.95 37.51
N GLU A 594 71.76 -12.23 36.40
CA GLU A 594 72.71 -11.13 36.31
C GLU A 594 72.42 -10.05 37.37
N ARG A 595 71.18 -9.56 37.46
CA ARG A 595 70.79 -8.55 38.47
C ARG A 595 70.91 -9.02 39.92
N LYS A 596 70.91 -10.34 40.15
CA LYS A 596 71.11 -10.93 41.48
C LYS A 596 72.59 -11.16 41.83
N GLY A 597 73.51 -10.78 40.95
CA GLY A 597 74.95 -11.05 41.12
C GLY A 597 75.33 -12.53 40.95
N ARG A 598 74.51 -13.29 40.22
CA ARG A 598 74.73 -14.71 39.93
C ARG A 598 75.30 -14.88 38.52
N GLU A 599 76.53 -14.41 38.37
CA GLU A 599 77.19 -14.25 37.08
C GLU A 599 77.38 -15.59 36.34
N GLU A 600 77.72 -16.67 37.05
CA GLU A 600 77.91 -17.99 36.44
C GLU A 600 76.63 -18.55 35.84
N GLU A 601 75.49 -18.43 36.55
CA GLU A 601 74.20 -18.88 36.03
C GLU A 601 73.73 -18.01 34.85
N ALA A 602 73.95 -16.70 34.92
CA ALA A 602 73.64 -15.78 33.81
C ALA A 602 74.47 -16.11 32.56
N LEU A 603 75.78 -16.34 32.72
CA LEU A 603 76.71 -16.67 31.63
C LEU A 603 76.29 -17.93 30.87
N LYS A 604 75.89 -18.99 31.59
CA LYS A 604 75.39 -20.25 30.97
C LYS A 604 74.17 -20.00 30.08
N ILE A 605 73.28 -19.10 30.51
CA ILE A 605 72.08 -18.74 29.74
C ILE A 605 72.45 -17.93 28.51
N TRP A 606 73.34 -16.94 28.65
CA TRP A 606 73.84 -16.14 27.54
C TRP A 606 74.53 -16.98 26.48
N GLN A 607 75.39 -17.92 26.88
CA GLN A 607 76.01 -18.88 25.96
C GLN A 607 74.97 -19.72 25.21
N THR A 608 73.91 -20.16 25.90
CA THR A 608 72.87 -20.96 25.24
C THR A 608 72.01 -20.13 24.29
N LEU A 609 71.71 -18.87 24.61
CA LEU A 609 70.96 -17.98 23.73
C LEU A 609 71.79 -17.54 22.52
N ALA A 610 73.09 -17.31 22.70
CA ALA A 610 74.01 -16.86 21.66
C ALA A 610 74.15 -17.84 20.49
N SER A 611 73.83 -19.13 20.68
CA SER A 611 73.82 -20.13 19.60
C SER A 611 72.55 -20.11 18.74
N VAL A 612 71.50 -19.37 19.17
CA VAL A 612 70.21 -19.30 18.48
C VAL A 612 70.15 -18.06 17.60
N ASN A 613 69.84 -18.22 16.30
CA ASN A 613 69.68 -17.09 15.37
C ASN A 613 68.35 -16.35 15.61
N SER A 614 68.31 -15.54 16.67
CA SER A 614 67.16 -14.74 17.11
C SER A 614 67.64 -13.36 17.58
N THR A 615 66.70 -12.45 17.84
CA THR A 615 67.02 -11.12 18.41
C THR A 615 67.70 -11.28 19.77
N GLU A 616 67.13 -12.09 20.65
CA GLU A 616 67.67 -12.42 21.97
C GLU A 616 69.05 -13.07 21.86
N GLY A 617 69.26 -13.94 20.86
CA GLY A 617 70.56 -14.57 20.63
C GLY A 617 71.64 -13.59 20.20
N ARG A 618 71.33 -12.64 19.31
CA ARG A 618 72.28 -11.57 18.92
C ARG A 618 72.61 -10.65 20.09
N LEU A 619 71.62 -10.31 20.92
CA LEU A 619 71.86 -9.54 22.15
C LEU A 619 72.77 -10.31 23.11
N ALA A 620 72.55 -11.62 23.27
CA ALA A 620 73.40 -12.47 24.11
C ALA A 620 74.84 -12.56 23.57
N GLN A 621 75.03 -12.67 22.25
CA GLN A 621 76.37 -12.59 21.62
C GLN A 621 77.06 -11.26 21.94
N GLY A 622 76.32 -10.15 21.90
CA GLY A 622 76.82 -8.83 22.28
C GLY A 622 77.29 -8.77 23.74
N ILE A 623 76.50 -9.30 24.67
CA ILE A 623 76.87 -9.40 26.09
C ILE A 623 78.13 -10.24 26.27
N LEU A 624 78.19 -11.44 25.67
CA LEU A 624 79.36 -12.33 25.77
C LEU A 624 80.63 -11.67 25.24
N ARG A 625 80.53 -10.97 24.10
CA ARG A 625 81.67 -10.21 23.55
C ARG A 625 82.10 -9.08 24.48
N GLY A 626 81.15 -8.37 25.09
CA GLY A 626 81.42 -7.35 26.09
C GLY A 626 82.17 -7.91 27.30
N LEU A 627 81.71 -9.04 27.85
CA LEU A 627 82.37 -9.73 28.96
C LEU A 627 83.80 -10.17 28.60
N GLN A 628 84.00 -10.72 27.40
CA GLN A 628 85.33 -11.08 26.91
C GLN A 628 86.28 -9.87 26.85
N LEU A 629 85.82 -8.73 26.32
CA LEU A 629 86.60 -7.50 26.27
C LEU A 629 86.95 -6.98 27.68
N ILE A 630 86.05 -7.11 28.64
CA ILE A 630 86.31 -6.74 30.04
C ILE A 630 87.40 -7.64 30.65
N GLU A 631 87.35 -8.95 30.40
CA GLU A 631 88.39 -9.88 30.86
C GLU A 631 89.75 -9.60 30.21
N GLU A 632 89.77 -9.33 28.89
CA GLU A 632 90.98 -8.94 28.17
C GLU A 632 91.57 -7.64 28.74
N ALA A 633 90.74 -6.62 28.99
CA ALA A 633 91.18 -5.37 29.61
C ALA A 633 91.71 -5.59 31.04
N ARG A 634 91.06 -6.44 31.86
CA ARG A 634 91.53 -6.78 33.21
C ARG A 634 92.92 -7.41 33.19
N LYS A 635 93.21 -8.30 32.24
CA LYS A 635 94.55 -8.93 32.06
C LYS A 635 95.65 -7.95 31.62
N VAL A 636 95.27 -6.81 31.05
CA VAL A 636 96.21 -5.76 30.64
C VAL A 636 96.48 -4.79 31.79
N ILE A 637 95.48 -4.54 32.64
CA ILE A 637 95.57 -3.59 33.75
C ILE A 637 96.24 -4.21 35.00
N TYR A 638 95.93 -5.47 35.31
CA TYR A 638 96.46 -6.23 36.44
C TYR A 638 97.44 -7.30 35.95
#